data_AF-A0A3B8W5G6-F1
#
_entry.id   AF-A0A3B8W5G6-F1
#
_cell.length_a   1.000
_cell.length_b   1.000
_cell.length_c   1.000
_cell.angle_alpha   90.00
_cell.angle_beta   90.00
_cell.angle_gamma   90.00
#
_symmetry.space_group_name_H-M   'P 1'
#
loop_
_entity.id
_entity.type
_entity.pdbx_description
1 polymer ?
#
loop_
_entity_poly.entity_id
_entity_poly.type
_entity_poly.pdbx_seq_one_letter_code
_entity_poly.pdbx_strand_id
1 'polypeptide(L)'
;MEFKSSLMFKLVVTAFFAVASVNAIAQSIIANDYPVRTLKPGKPVVCYHSGVSVPSFIGIAEDVQRKLSSGARTKSANIEVTYVGFPSQAQAAFQRAVDIWEGILQSDVTVNVYAVWSTQLASNVLGSAIYGTAYANFPGAPKLNIFYPVALAEKLTGVPLNGNPDPNTGDNYDVYAFFNANLGQWSYEASSAPNQYHLTTVVLHELCHGLGFADSFELNGGVGDFGVGSTPVPIIFDLGVENATNTRLLNVANTSATMAGFLTSNNVNHNPGLSVVGGVGTRAKLFAPASWQPGSSIAHLDVTSTDPNLLMRPSLNRDQVNLDPGPVTKNLFADMGWVAPYIRHTALRDTETVGSPITITANIGSDGTPGSGITAIKFRYRANGGPEVETDMTLTGGDTYTAQLPAPAVLPTEYTYYIVVRDNYKVSADFPNQNREFTNPGKLVRPGQSDIQIVNQFIVGPDTRGPFFQHTPVPFANASTGPLVIEAEVADNIGVASVVLEYRITQGGTPGSNLMLTMNKVAGTDSTYRASVNLAGLNNGDKIEYRIKATDQASSPNTRAVPGLATFYSVNVVSLAPTQSSYQNDFNNLVTAAQDFFGNSEFGVRQITPFLNGAIHTDHPYPEGDAFPGDEFNWVYQLRVPIKLKAADATLKFDEVVLVEPGAAGSTFPSQDFFDYVIVEGSKDGGVTWLPLAPGYDSRDFGPWLTRYNSSISGNNSNASGEPSLFRTRTINMRNAFATGDVIVIRFRLYSDQLAAGWGWAIDNLKIQIDETPPRVLHDHYNYLQPQATTFTVPFVIRASDASGIRELKIEYNLHGG
;
A
#
# COMPACT_ATOMS: atom_id res chain seq x y z
N MET A 1 56.55 3.70 -6.37
CA MET A 1 55.92 2.53 -7.00
C MET A 1 54.92 2.07 -5.93
N GLU A 2 53.62 2.07 -6.23
CA GLU A 2 52.47 2.31 -5.32
C GLU A 2 51.99 3.77 -5.32
N PHE A 3 51.26 4.15 -6.38
CA PHE A 3 50.25 5.22 -6.42
C PHE A 3 49.54 5.23 -7.80
N LYS A 4 49.21 4.05 -8.35
CA LYS A 4 48.58 3.92 -9.69
C LYS A 4 47.45 2.88 -9.84
N SER A 5 47.03 2.14 -8.80
CA SER A 5 45.94 1.14 -8.96
C SER A 5 44.54 1.62 -8.58
N SER A 6 44.39 2.76 -7.89
CA SER A 6 43.06 3.26 -7.48
C SER A 6 42.34 4.09 -8.55
N LEU A 7 43.02 4.51 -9.62
CA LEU A 7 42.43 5.37 -10.66
C LEU A 7 41.86 4.58 -11.85
N MET A 8 42.26 3.32 -12.03
CA MET A 8 41.71 2.45 -13.09
C MET A 8 40.37 1.81 -12.72
N PHE A 9 40.04 1.67 -11.43
CA PHE A 9 38.75 1.09 -11.01
C PHE A 9 37.59 2.11 -11.06
N LYS A 10 37.89 3.42 -11.01
CA LYS A 10 36.90 4.49 -11.28
C LYS A 10 36.76 4.84 -12.77
N LEU A 11 37.72 4.46 -13.62
CA LEU A 11 37.61 4.66 -15.07
C LEU A 11 36.78 3.57 -15.77
N VAL A 12 36.71 2.35 -15.22
CA VAL A 12 35.95 1.23 -15.84
C VAL A 12 34.45 1.28 -15.53
N VAL A 13 34.04 1.84 -14.39
CA VAL A 13 32.61 2.07 -14.06
C VAL A 13 32.07 3.34 -14.74
N THR A 14 32.93 4.30 -15.08
CA THR A 14 32.54 5.49 -15.86
C THR A 14 32.52 5.21 -17.38
N ALA A 15 33.21 4.17 -17.85
CA ALA A 15 33.21 3.76 -19.26
C ALA A 15 31.97 2.93 -19.66
N PHE A 16 31.27 2.28 -18.73
CA PHE A 16 30.02 1.56 -19.02
C PHE A 16 28.81 2.51 -19.15
N PHE A 17 28.87 3.71 -18.59
CA PHE A 17 27.86 4.77 -18.77
C PHE A 17 28.19 5.76 -19.90
N ALA A 18 29.41 5.75 -20.45
CA ALA A 18 29.86 6.72 -21.46
C ALA A 18 29.81 6.21 -22.92
N VAL A 19 29.44 4.95 -23.17
CA VAL A 19 29.19 4.45 -24.54
C VAL A 19 27.71 4.60 -24.96
N ALA A 20 26.83 4.96 -24.03
CA ALA A 20 25.46 5.39 -24.34
C ALA A 20 25.36 6.86 -24.80
N SER A 21 26.48 7.59 -24.88
CA SER A 21 26.50 9.03 -25.16
C SER A 21 27.27 9.38 -26.43
N VAL A 22 26.94 8.76 -27.55
CA VAL A 22 27.09 9.40 -28.88
C VAL A 22 25.94 8.96 -29.79
N ASN A 23 24.73 9.45 -29.49
CA ASN A 23 23.73 9.84 -30.48
C ASN A 23 22.57 10.50 -29.73
N ALA A 24 22.42 11.82 -29.93
CA ALA A 24 21.25 12.56 -29.47
C ALA A 24 20.01 12.00 -30.19
N ILE A 25 19.31 11.08 -29.54
CA ILE A 25 18.09 10.45 -30.04
C ILE A 25 17.09 10.47 -28.89
N ALA A 26 15.87 10.95 -29.18
CA ALA A 26 14.79 11.19 -28.24
C ALA A 26 14.78 10.17 -27.09
N GLN A 27 14.98 10.66 -25.86
CA GLN A 27 14.87 9.85 -24.65
C GLN A 27 13.54 9.09 -24.71
N SER A 28 13.60 7.77 -24.67
CA SER A 28 12.47 6.88 -24.43
C SER A 28 12.90 5.98 -23.27
N ILE A 29 11.97 5.68 -22.37
CA ILE A 29 12.24 4.92 -21.13
C ILE A 29 11.49 3.57 -21.25
N ILE A 30 11.97 2.53 -20.56
CA ILE A 30 11.52 1.14 -20.74
C ILE A 30 10.33 0.83 -19.83
N ALA A 31 9.37 0.05 -20.33
CA ALA A 31 8.13 -0.28 -19.62
C ALA A 31 8.34 -0.93 -18.24
N ASN A 32 9.33 -1.83 -18.14
CA ASN A 32 9.58 -2.61 -16.92
C ASN A 32 10.16 -1.78 -15.76
N ASP A 33 10.55 -0.52 -16.00
CA ASP A 33 11.11 0.37 -14.97
C ASP A 33 10.03 1.00 -14.06
N TYR A 34 8.74 0.81 -14.37
CA TYR A 34 7.62 1.46 -13.68
C TYR A 34 6.76 0.42 -12.96
N PRO A 35 7.04 0.11 -11.68
CA PRO A 35 6.26 -0.85 -10.93
C PRO A 35 4.82 -0.36 -10.72
N VAL A 36 3.89 -1.31 -10.61
CA VAL A 36 2.51 -1.03 -10.23
C VAL A 36 2.52 -0.40 -8.84
N ARG A 37 1.80 0.71 -8.67
CA ARG A 37 1.64 1.38 -7.37
C ARG A 37 0.17 1.36 -6.99
N THR A 38 -0.11 1.19 -5.70
CA THR A 38 -1.47 1.24 -5.14
C THR A 38 -1.48 2.11 -3.90
N LEU A 39 -2.51 2.95 -3.74
CA LEU A 39 -2.71 3.80 -2.57
C LEU A 39 -4.19 3.94 -2.25
N LYS A 40 -4.53 4.04 -0.97
CA LYS A 40 -5.85 4.47 -0.53
C LYS A 40 -5.95 6.00 -0.58
N PRO A 41 -7.14 6.58 -0.84
CA PRO A 41 -7.31 8.02 -0.81
C PRO A 41 -7.06 8.59 0.59
N GLY A 42 -6.48 9.79 0.66
CA GLY A 42 -6.26 10.49 1.93
C GLY A 42 -7.49 11.26 2.43
N LYS A 43 -8.38 11.73 1.55
CA LYS A 43 -9.53 12.60 1.89
C LYS A 43 -10.70 12.42 0.92
N PRO A 44 -11.95 12.52 1.39
CA PRO A 44 -13.12 12.42 0.52
C PRO A 44 -13.54 13.77 -0.09
N VAL A 45 -14.27 13.73 -1.21
CA VAL A 45 -14.90 14.91 -1.83
C VAL A 45 -16.24 15.19 -1.14
N VAL A 46 -16.61 16.47 -0.98
CA VAL A 46 -17.75 16.91 -0.18
C VAL A 46 -18.71 17.76 -1.00
N CYS A 47 -19.98 17.38 -1.03
CA CYS A 47 -21.06 18.17 -1.62
C CYS A 47 -21.82 18.97 -0.56
N TYR A 48 -21.85 20.29 -0.72
CA TYR A 48 -22.55 21.18 0.20
C TYR A 48 -23.98 21.47 -0.25
N HIS A 49 -24.86 21.73 0.70
CA HIS A 49 -26.17 22.29 0.38
C HIS A 49 -26.06 23.80 0.12
N SER A 50 -26.70 24.35 -0.91
CA SER A 50 -26.62 25.79 -1.20
C SER A 50 -27.45 26.67 -0.25
N GLY A 51 -28.40 26.07 0.48
CA GLY A 51 -29.35 26.78 1.33
C GLY A 51 -30.46 27.52 0.56
N VAL A 52 -30.48 27.50 -0.78
CA VAL A 52 -31.47 28.18 -1.62
C VAL A 52 -32.39 27.20 -2.35
N SER A 53 -33.62 27.65 -2.65
CA SER A 53 -34.59 26.95 -3.51
C SER A 53 -34.51 27.54 -4.91
N VAL A 54 -34.13 26.73 -5.89
CA VAL A 54 -34.11 27.12 -7.31
C VAL A 54 -34.69 25.97 -8.12
N PRO A 55 -36.00 26.00 -8.43
CA PRO A 55 -36.64 24.94 -9.20
C PRO A 55 -35.97 24.76 -10.57
N SER A 56 -35.51 23.54 -10.86
CA SER A 56 -35.01 23.15 -12.17
C SER A 56 -35.21 21.65 -12.39
N PHE A 57 -35.33 21.25 -13.65
CA PHE A 57 -35.54 19.86 -14.02
C PHE A 57 -34.73 19.52 -15.28
N ILE A 58 -33.76 18.64 -15.10
CA ILE A 58 -33.04 17.97 -16.18
C ILE A 58 -33.35 16.48 -16.07
N GLY A 59 -33.99 15.94 -17.11
CA GLY A 59 -34.37 14.53 -17.18
C GLY A 59 -33.19 13.61 -17.50
N ILE A 60 -33.46 12.31 -17.52
CA ILE A 60 -32.49 11.30 -17.99
C ILE A 60 -32.23 11.54 -19.47
N ALA A 61 -30.97 11.49 -19.89
CA ALA A 61 -30.59 11.59 -21.30
C ALA A 61 -31.34 10.55 -22.17
N GLU A 62 -31.80 10.94 -23.37
CA GLU A 62 -32.65 10.08 -24.22
C GLU A 62 -31.99 8.73 -24.57
N ASP A 63 -30.67 8.72 -24.79
CA ASP A 63 -29.90 7.51 -25.05
C ASP A 63 -29.87 6.56 -23.85
N VAL A 64 -29.69 7.09 -22.64
CA VAL A 64 -29.75 6.34 -21.39
C VAL A 64 -31.17 5.85 -21.13
N GLN A 65 -32.18 6.70 -21.34
CA GLN A 65 -33.59 6.34 -21.16
C GLN A 65 -34.00 5.18 -22.07
N ARG A 66 -33.52 5.15 -23.32
CA ARG A 66 -33.75 4.01 -24.23
C ARG A 66 -33.16 2.72 -23.68
N LYS A 67 -31.94 2.74 -23.14
CA LYS A 67 -31.30 1.55 -22.52
C LYS A 67 -32.07 1.05 -21.30
N LEU A 68 -32.67 1.94 -20.52
CA LEU A 68 -33.44 1.61 -19.31
C LEU A 68 -34.88 1.16 -19.57
N SER A 69 -35.41 1.37 -20.78
CA SER A 69 -36.78 0.96 -21.13
C SER A 69 -36.99 -0.55 -21.07
N SER A 70 -38.20 -0.97 -20.68
CA SER A 70 -38.56 -2.37 -20.35
C SER A 70 -38.37 -3.37 -21.49
N GLY A 71 -38.28 -2.91 -22.74
CA GLY A 71 -38.06 -3.74 -23.93
C GLY A 71 -36.60 -3.93 -24.35
N ALA A 72 -35.68 -3.11 -23.83
CA ALA A 72 -34.26 -3.14 -24.22
C ALA A 72 -33.35 -3.67 -23.10
N ARG A 73 -33.42 -3.10 -21.88
CA ARG A 73 -32.57 -3.43 -20.71
C ARG A 73 -31.13 -3.88 -21.06
N THR A 74 -30.46 -3.12 -21.92
CA THR A 74 -29.06 -3.36 -22.32
C THR A 74 -28.14 -2.54 -21.42
N LYS A 75 -28.03 -2.91 -20.13
CA LYS A 75 -27.04 -2.29 -19.23
C LYS A 75 -25.63 -2.57 -19.78
N SER A 76 -24.77 -1.55 -19.78
CA SER A 76 -23.39 -1.63 -20.31
C SER A 76 -22.33 -1.69 -19.20
N ALA A 77 -22.75 -1.56 -17.94
CA ALA A 77 -21.96 -1.82 -16.74
C ALA A 77 -22.86 -2.41 -15.65
N ASN A 78 -22.26 -2.99 -14.61
CA ASN A 78 -22.94 -3.47 -13.42
C ASN A 78 -22.41 -2.70 -12.19
N ILE A 79 -23.30 -2.15 -11.37
CA ILE A 79 -22.93 -1.48 -10.12
C ILE A 79 -23.69 -2.14 -8.98
N GLU A 80 -22.96 -2.73 -8.04
CA GLU A 80 -23.52 -3.40 -6.87
C GLU A 80 -23.33 -2.54 -5.63
N VAL A 81 -24.40 -2.34 -4.86
CA VAL A 81 -24.40 -1.44 -3.70
C VAL A 81 -24.64 -2.20 -2.41
N THR A 82 -23.75 -2.02 -1.44
CA THR A 82 -23.96 -2.41 -0.04
C THR A 82 -24.49 -1.23 0.73
N TYR A 83 -25.74 -1.32 1.19
CA TYR A 83 -26.42 -0.27 1.94
C TYR A 83 -26.26 -0.44 3.45
N VAL A 84 -25.75 0.60 4.12
CA VAL A 84 -25.63 0.65 5.59
C VAL A 84 -26.52 1.76 6.13
N GLY A 85 -27.55 1.38 6.89
CA GLY A 85 -28.44 2.32 7.59
C GLY A 85 -29.47 3.06 6.71
N PHE A 86 -29.52 2.81 5.40
CA PHE A 86 -30.46 3.47 4.50
C PHE A 86 -31.92 3.02 4.72
N PRO A 87 -32.91 3.94 4.78
CA PRO A 87 -34.32 3.57 4.70
C PRO A 87 -34.70 3.12 3.28
N SER A 88 -35.73 2.29 3.14
CA SER A 88 -36.13 1.66 1.87
C SER A 88 -36.38 2.66 0.72
N GLN A 89 -37.06 3.77 1.01
CA GLN A 89 -37.30 4.85 0.06
C GLN A 89 -36.01 5.53 -0.43
N ALA A 90 -34.99 5.62 0.43
CA ALA A 90 -33.68 6.15 0.06
C ALA A 90 -32.90 5.15 -0.81
N GLN A 91 -32.97 3.85 -0.50
CA GLN A 91 -32.39 2.81 -1.37
C GLN A 91 -33.02 2.84 -2.77
N ALA A 92 -34.34 3.02 -2.87
CA ALA A 92 -35.02 3.15 -4.16
C ALA A 92 -34.58 4.40 -4.95
N ALA A 93 -34.32 5.52 -4.26
CA ALA A 93 -33.77 6.72 -4.89
C ALA A 93 -32.31 6.54 -5.32
N PHE A 94 -31.52 5.83 -4.52
CA PHE A 94 -30.15 5.48 -4.85
C PHE A 94 -30.09 4.59 -6.09
N GLN A 95 -30.93 3.55 -6.15
CA GLN A 95 -30.99 2.61 -7.27
C GLN A 95 -31.31 3.32 -8.60
N ARG A 96 -32.12 4.39 -8.59
CA ARG A 96 -32.35 5.19 -9.80
C ARG A 96 -31.07 5.86 -10.32
N ALA A 97 -30.21 6.35 -9.43
CA ALA A 97 -28.93 6.93 -9.82
C ALA A 97 -27.95 5.85 -10.31
N VAL A 98 -27.97 4.66 -9.71
CA VAL A 98 -27.23 3.48 -10.18
C VAL A 98 -27.64 3.11 -11.61
N ASP A 99 -28.94 2.96 -11.85
CA ASP A 99 -29.46 2.58 -13.18
C ASP A 99 -29.04 3.62 -14.25
N ILE A 100 -29.01 4.91 -13.91
CA ILE A 100 -28.52 5.96 -14.81
C ILE A 100 -27.03 5.74 -15.13
N TRP A 101 -26.17 5.54 -14.13
CA TRP A 101 -24.74 5.28 -14.35
C TRP A 101 -24.48 3.99 -15.13
N GLU A 102 -25.20 2.90 -14.86
CA GLU A 102 -25.08 1.64 -15.63
C GLU A 102 -25.52 1.78 -17.10
N GLY A 103 -26.38 2.76 -17.40
CA GLY A 103 -26.74 3.13 -18.77
C GLY A 103 -25.71 4.05 -19.45
N ILE A 104 -24.86 4.74 -18.68
CA ILE A 104 -23.82 5.65 -19.19
C ILE A 104 -22.49 4.92 -19.38
N LEU A 105 -22.05 4.17 -18.37
CA LEU A 105 -20.75 3.51 -18.35
C LEU A 105 -20.72 2.25 -19.21
N GLN A 106 -19.52 1.89 -19.65
CA GLN A 106 -19.21 0.66 -20.37
C GLN A 106 -18.07 -0.07 -19.63
N SER A 107 -18.38 -1.19 -18.99
CA SER A 107 -17.43 -1.98 -18.20
C SER A 107 -17.89 -3.43 -18.08
N ASP A 108 -16.97 -4.36 -18.31
CA ASP A 108 -17.16 -5.79 -18.04
C ASP A 108 -16.89 -6.15 -16.57
N VAL A 109 -16.31 -5.23 -15.80
CA VAL A 109 -16.04 -5.39 -14.36
C VAL A 109 -17.12 -4.69 -13.55
N THR A 110 -17.61 -5.36 -12.52
CA THR A 110 -18.62 -4.82 -11.60
C THR A 110 -18.00 -3.77 -10.68
N VAL A 111 -18.65 -2.62 -10.56
CA VAL A 111 -18.26 -1.57 -9.61
C VAL A 111 -18.98 -1.79 -8.28
N ASN A 112 -18.23 -1.97 -7.20
CA ASN A 112 -18.76 -2.24 -5.86
C ASN A 112 -18.80 -0.96 -5.04
N VAL A 113 -19.98 -0.58 -4.55
CA VAL A 113 -20.22 0.65 -3.81
C VAL A 113 -20.58 0.35 -2.37
N TYR A 114 -19.87 0.95 -1.42
CA TYR A 114 -20.24 0.98 -0.01
C TYR A 114 -20.94 2.29 0.33
N ALA A 115 -22.26 2.21 0.54
CA ALA A 115 -23.11 3.38 0.76
C ALA A 115 -23.59 3.46 2.21
N VAL A 116 -23.23 4.53 2.92
CA VAL A 116 -23.57 4.73 4.35
C VAL A 116 -24.53 5.90 4.55
N TRP A 117 -25.66 5.64 5.20
CA TRP A 117 -26.59 6.68 5.69
C TRP A 117 -26.05 7.23 7.02
N SER A 118 -25.23 8.28 6.92
CA SER A 118 -24.34 8.73 7.99
C SER A 118 -24.96 9.80 8.87
N THR A 119 -24.88 9.61 10.19
CA THR A 119 -25.21 10.63 11.20
C THR A 119 -24.00 11.50 11.57
N GLN A 120 -22.84 11.30 10.93
CA GLN A 120 -21.56 11.95 11.26
C GLN A 120 -21.22 13.11 10.31
N LEU A 121 -21.99 13.32 9.25
CA LEU A 121 -21.77 14.44 8.34
C LEU A 121 -22.23 15.77 8.96
N ALA A 122 -21.49 16.85 8.68
CA ALA A 122 -21.84 18.19 9.11
C ALA A 122 -23.20 18.62 8.54
N SER A 123 -23.92 19.50 9.24
CA SER A 123 -25.29 19.89 8.87
C SER A 123 -25.42 20.52 7.49
N ASN A 124 -24.34 21.13 6.98
CA ASN A 124 -24.30 21.77 5.66
C ASN A 124 -23.84 20.84 4.51
N VAL A 125 -23.57 19.57 4.80
CA VAL A 125 -23.11 18.57 3.82
C VAL A 125 -24.29 17.67 3.42
N LEU A 126 -24.51 17.53 2.11
CA LEU A 126 -25.54 16.62 1.56
C LEU A 126 -25.01 15.20 1.47
N GLY A 127 -23.80 15.06 0.94
CA GLY A 127 -23.11 13.80 0.74
C GLY A 127 -21.61 14.01 0.60
N SER A 128 -20.90 12.89 0.60
CA SER A 128 -19.47 12.84 0.38
C SER A 128 -19.11 11.49 -0.22
N ALA A 129 -18.24 11.48 -1.23
CA ALA A 129 -17.79 10.24 -1.86
C ALA A 129 -16.35 10.31 -2.35
N ILE A 130 -15.75 9.13 -2.47
CA ILE A 130 -14.40 8.94 -3.00
C ILE A 130 -14.25 7.50 -3.51
N TYR A 131 -13.30 7.30 -4.43
CA TYR A 131 -12.86 5.97 -4.84
C TYR A 131 -12.20 5.24 -3.66
N GLY A 132 -12.24 3.90 -3.62
CA GLY A 132 -11.71 3.15 -2.48
C GLY A 132 -10.20 2.94 -2.48
N THR A 133 -9.60 2.83 -3.67
CA THR A 133 -8.15 2.68 -3.88
C THR A 133 -7.82 3.30 -5.24
N ALA A 134 -6.56 3.68 -5.45
CA ALA A 134 -6.07 4.15 -6.74
C ALA A 134 -4.84 3.37 -7.18
N TYR A 135 -4.76 3.06 -8.48
CA TYR A 135 -3.68 2.28 -9.08
C TYR A 135 -2.93 3.10 -10.13
N ALA A 136 -1.60 3.01 -10.15
CA ALA A 136 -0.76 3.56 -11.21
C ALA A 136 0.08 2.45 -11.86
N ASN A 137 0.46 2.64 -13.12
CA ASN A 137 1.34 1.75 -13.89
C ASN A 137 0.84 0.31 -14.08
N PHE A 138 -0.46 0.06 -13.94
CA PHE A 138 -1.03 -1.27 -14.19
C PHE A 138 -0.96 -1.65 -15.67
N PRO A 139 -0.97 -2.96 -16.01
CA PRO A 139 -0.97 -3.41 -17.40
C PRO A 139 -2.11 -2.80 -18.23
N GLY A 140 -1.75 -2.13 -19.33
CA GLY A 140 -2.74 -1.46 -20.18
C GLY A 140 -3.10 -0.03 -19.77
N ALA A 141 -2.49 0.54 -18.74
CA ALA A 141 -2.68 1.93 -18.34
C ALA A 141 -2.38 2.89 -19.52
N PRO A 142 -3.33 3.76 -19.92
CA PRO A 142 -3.12 4.71 -21.02
C PRO A 142 -2.01 5.73 -20.76
N LYS A 143 -1.79 6.06 -19.49
CA LYS A 143 -0.73 6.93 -18.99
C LYS A 143 -0.05 6.26 -17.80
N LEU A 144 1.25 6.48 -17.67
CA LEU A 144 2.09 5.97 -16.59
C LEU A 144 2.50 7.12 -15.66
N ASN A 145 2.91 6.79 -14.43
CA ASN A 145 3.20 7.73 -13.35
C ASN A 145 2.06 8.71 -13.06
N ILE A 146 0.85 8.15 -13.02
CA ILE A 146 -0.39 8.83 -12.67
C ILE A 146 -1.37 7.79 -12.11
N PHE A 147 -2.09 8.14 -11.06
CA PHE A 147 -3.05 7.27 -10.41
C PHE A 147 -4.41 7.26 -11.13
N TYR A 148 -5.09 6.13 -11.10
CA TYR A 148 -6.45 5.95 -11.58
C TYR A 148 -7.31 5.43 -10.42
N PRO A 149 -8.50 6.01 -10.19
CA PRO A 149 -9.52 5.43 -9.32
C PRO A 149 -9.74 3.96 -9.64
N VAL A 150 -9.88 3.10 -8.63
CA VAL A 150 -9.91 1.64 -8.81
C VAL A 150 -10.97 1.18 -9.81
N ALA A 151 -12.21 1.69 -9.73
CA ALA A 151 -13.26 1.34 -10.70
C ALA A 151 -12.85 1.59 -12.16
N LEU A 152 -12.10 2.66 -12.42
CA LEU A 152 -11.58 2.97 -13.75
C LEU A 152 -10.37 2.09 -14.11
N ALA A 153 -9.48 1.82 -13.16
CA ALA A 153 -8.34 0.93 -13.38
C ALA A 153 -8.80 -0.51 -13.69
N GLU A 154 -9.81 -1.00 -12.97
CA GLU A 154 -10.46 -2.29 -13.21
C GLU A 154 -11.16 -2.34 -14.57
N LYS A 155 -11.89 -1.29 -14.96
CA LYS A 155 -12.44 -1.15 -16.31
C LYS A 155 -11.35 -1.27 -17.39
N LEU A 156 -10.23 -0.58 -17.21
CA LEU A 156 -9.14 -0.52 -18.20
C LEU A 156 -8.37 -1.85 -18.30
N THR A 157 -8.23 -2.57 -17.19
CA THR A 157 -7.59 -3.90 -17.17
C THR A 157 -8.54 -5.02 -17.61
N GLY A 158 -9.84 -4.85 -17.34
CA GLY A 158 -10.88 -5.85 -17.56
C GLY A 158 -10.92 -6.93 -16.48
N VAL A 159 -10.29 -6.71 -15.32
CA VAL A 159 -10.32 -7.61 -14.16
C VAL A 159 -10.46 -6.80 -12.86
N PRO A 160 -11.07 -7.37 -11.81
CA PRO A 160 -11.01 -6.79 -10.48
C PRO A 160 -9.56 -6.69 -9.98
N LEU A 161 -9.22 -5.58 -9.34
CA LEU A 161 -7.91 -5.28 -8.75
C LEU A 161 -7.98 -5.27 -7.22
N ASN A 162 -9.11 -4.89 -6.65
CA ASN A 162 -9.35 -5.03 -5.22
C ASN A 162 -9.60 -6.50 -4.82
N GLY A 163 -9.45 -6.79 -3.52
CA GLY A 163 -9.97 -8.04 -2.95
C GLY A 163 -11.50 -8.09 -3.03
N ASN A 164 -12.10 -9.22 -2.65
CA ASN A 164 -13.56 -9.29 -2.57
C ASN A 164 -14.08 -8.28 -1.54
N PRO A 165 -15.17 -7.53 -1.83
CA PRO A 165 -15.79 -6.63 -0.87
C PRO A 165 -16.22 -7.36 0.40
N ASP A 166 -15.88 -6.82 1.57
CA ASP A 166 -16.30 -7.37 2.87
C ASP A 166 -17.34 -6.45 3.52
N PRO A 167 -18.62 -6.81 3.57
CA PRO A 167 -19.67 -5.98 4.17
C PRO A 167 -19.54 -5.85 5.70
N ASN A 168 -18.75 -6.70 6.37
CA ASN A 168 -18.58 -6.63 7.82
C ASN A 168 -17.53 -5.60 8.24
N THR A 169 -16.46 -5.46 7.44
CA THR A 169 -15.40 -4.47 7.72
C THR A 169 -15.61 -3.18 6.93
N GLY A 170 -16.33 -3.25 5.81
CA GLY A 170 -16.44 -2.15 4.86
C GLY A 170 -15.19 -1.97 4.01
N ASP A 171 -14.35 -2.99 3.84
CA ASP A 171 -13.13 -2.94 3.03
C ASP A 171 -13.32 -3.47 1.60
N ASN A 172 -12.36 -3.14 0.73
CA ASN A 172 -12.24 -3.60 -0.66
C ASN A 172 -13.39 -3.17 -1.60
N TYR A 173 -14.11 -2.10 -1.28
CA TYR A 173 -15.07 -1.48 -2.20
C TYR A 173 -14.38 -0.48 -3.13
N ASP A 174 -14.96 -0.31 -4.31
CA ASP A 174 -14.43 0.57 -5.36
C ASP A 174 -14.83 2.03 -5.13
N VAL A 175 -16.00 2.24 -4.51
CA VAL A 175 -16.54 3.55 -4.17
C VAL A 175 -17.05 3.54 -2.74
N TYR A 176 -16.67 4.55 -1.97
CA TYR A 176 -17.26 4.88 -0.67
C TYR A 176 -18.13 6.11 -0.80
N ALA A 177 -19.38 6.04 -0.36
CA ALA A 177 -20.31 7.16 -0.42
C ALA A 177 -21.12 7.30 0.88
N PHE A 178 -21.15 8.51 1.42
CA PHE A 178 -21.79 8.86 2.69
C PHE A 178 -22.85 9.92 2.45
N PHE A 179 -24.04 9.75 3.03
CA PHE A 179 -25.18 10.66 2.84
C PHE A 179 -25.74 11.10 4.18
N ASN A 180 -26.14 12.37 4.28
CA ASN A 180 -26.49 12.97 5.57
C ASN A 180 -27.87 12.51 6.07
N ALA A 181 -27.86 11.63 7.07
CA ALA A 181 -29.07 11.12 7.70
C ALA A 181 -29.85 12.17 8.52
N ASN A 182 -29.16 13.23 8.97
CA ASN A 182 -29.72 14.26 9.87
C ASN A 182 -30.32 15.47 9.13
N LEU A 183 -30.23 15.55 7.80
CA LEU A 183 -30.68 16.71 7.03
C LEU A 183 -32.20 16.96 7.13
N GLY A 184 -33.01 15.89 7.23
CA GLY A 184 -34.47 15.96 7.38
C GLY A 184 -35.27 16.47 6.16
N GLN A 185 -34.60 16.97 5.11
CA GLN A 185 -35.24 17.61 3.93
C GLN A 185 -35.01 16.82 2.62
N TRP A 186 -35.00 15.49 2.69
CA TRP A 186 -34.82 14.63 1.51
C TRP A 186 -36.14 14.43 0.74
N SER A 187 -36.06 14.51 -0.59
CA SER A 187 -37.06 13.99 -1.52
C SER A 187 -36.58 12.66 -2.10
N TYR A 188 -37.45 11.66 -2.04
CA TYR A 188 -37.24 10.31 -2.59
C TYR A 188 -38.04 10.06 -3.86
N GLU A 189 -38.73 11.07 -4.37
CA GLU A 189 -39.56 10.99 -5.57
C GLU A 189 -38.69 10.92 -6.83
N ALA A 190 -39.30 10.57 -7.97
CA ALA A 190 -38.65 10.68 -9.28
C ALA A 190 -38.70 12.12 -9.85
N SER A 191 -39.55 12.97 -9.29
CA SER A 191 -39.75 14.38 -9.65
C SER A 191 -39.37 15.32 -8.51
N SER A 192 -39.40 16.63 -8.77
CA SER A 192 -39.10 17.64 -7.75
C SER A 192 -40.15 17.61 -6.63
N ALA A 193 -39.73 17.92 -5.41
CA ALA A 193 -40.60 18.11 -4.27
C ALA A 193 -40.31 19.45 -3.60
N PRO A 194 -41.34 20.24 -3.22
CA PRO A 194 -41.15 21.60 -2.70
C PRO A 194 -40.23 21.68 -1.50
N ASN A 195 -39.24 22.56 -1.57
CA ASN A 195 -38.28 22.88 -0.51
C ASN A 195 -37.54 21.66 0.05
N GLN A 196 -37.24 20.68 -0.82
CA GLN A 196 -36.46 19.48 -0.50
C GLN A 196 -35.29 19.28 -1.45
N TYR A 197 -34.26 18.57 -1.00
CA TYR A 197 -33.14 18.11 -1.82
C TYR A 197 -33.49 16.77 -2.46
N HIS A 198 -33.35 16.68 -3.79
CA HIS A 198 -33.67 15.46 -4.51
C HIS A 198 -32.57 14.41 -4.36
N LEU A 199 -32.83 13.33 -3.62
CA LEU A 199 -31.79 12.37 -3.25
C LEU A 199 -31.17 11.67 -4.47
N THR A 200 -31.95 11.35 -5.51
CA THR A 200 -31.39 10.76 -6.75
C THR A 200 -30.33 11.67 -7.36
N THR A 201 -30.54 13.00 -7.36
CA THR A 201 -29.57 13.98 -7.88
C THR A 201 -28.28 13.94 -7.07
N VAL A 202 -28.39 13.92 -5.73
CA VAL A 202 -27.23 13.89 -4.83
C VAL A 202 -26.48 12.56 -4.98
N VAL A 203 -27.18 11.42 -5.03
CA VAL A 203 -26.50 10.12 -5.25
C VAL A 203 -25.78 10.09 -6.60
N LEU A 204 -26.42 10.60 -7.67
CA LEU A 204 -25.80 10.66 -8.99
C LEU A 204 -24.52 11.50 -8.98
N HIS A 205 -24.53 12.62 -8.24
CA HIS A 205 -23.38 13.49 -8.00
C HIS A 205 -22.28 12.79 -7.21
N GLU A 206 -22.58 12.18 -6.07
CA GLU A 206 -21.58 11.50 -5.24
C GLU A 206 -20.95 10.30 -5.95
N LEU A 207 -21.74 9.51 -6.68
CA LEU A 207 -21.20 8.43 -7.50
C LEU A 207 -20.23 8.95 -8.57
N CYS A 208 -20.44 10.16 -9.09
CA CYS A 208 -19.49 10.80 -10.02
C CYS A 208 -18.10 10.98 -9.40
N HIS A 209 -18.03 11.43 -8.14
CA HIS A 209 -16.76 11.55 -7.42
C HIS A 209 -16.11 10.19 -7.18
N GLY A 210 -16.90 9.21 -6.73
CA GLY A 210 -16.45 7.82 -6.54
C GLY A 210 -15.85 7.19 -7.80
N LEU A 211 -16.45 7.47 -8.96
CA LEU A 211 -16.00 6.98 -10.26
C LEU A 211 -14.82 7.76 -10.85
N GLY A 212 -14.38 8.84 -10.19
CA GLY A 212 -13.12 9.50 -10.50
C GLY A 212 -13.16 11.00 -10.80
N PHE A 213 -14.30 11.68 -10.64
CA PHE A 213 -14.31 13.15 -10.60
C PHE A 213 -13.71 13.63 -9.27
N ALA A 214 -12.43 13.39 -9.06
CA ALA A 214 -11.72 13.70 -7.83
C ALA A 214 -10.28 14.09 -8.19
N ASP A 215 -9.86 15.26 -7.74
CA ASP A 215 -8.51 15.77 -7.95
C ASP A 215 -7.56 15.37 -6.82
N SER A 216 -6.27 15.64 -7.01
CA SER A 216 -5.26 15.44 -5.97
C SER A 216 -4.64 16.74 -5.46
N PHE A 217 -5.21 17.90 -5.79
CA PHE A 217 -4.65 19.18 -5.37
C PHE A 217 -5.00 19.49 -3.92
N GLU A 218 -4.03 20.03 -3.19
CA GLU A 218 -4.22 20.55 -1.85
C GLU A 218 -3.69 21.97 -1.71
N LEU A 219 -4.20 22.67 -0.69
CA LEU A 219 -3.67 23.95 -0.27
C LEU A 219 -3.58 23.98 1.25
N ASN A 220 -2.35 24.11 1.75
CA ASN A 220 -2.06 24.22 3.18
C ASN A 220 -0.98 25.27 3.44
N GLY A 221 -1.16 26.10 4.47
CA GLY A 221 -0.15 27.09 4.87
C GLY A 221 0.23 28.11 3.79
N GLY A 222 -0.64 28.38 2.80
CA GLY A 222 -0.37 29.28 1.68
C GLY A 222 0.45 28.65 0.54
N VAL A 223 0.65 27.34 0.60
CA VAL A 223 1.36 26.55 -0.40
C VAL A 223 0.35 25.58 -1.03
N GLY A 224 0.41 25.43 -2.35
CA GLY A 224 -0.42 24.48 -3.09
C GLY A 224 0.41 23.34 -3.62
N ASP A 225 -0.14 22.14 -3.60
CA ASP A 225 0.50 20.91 -4.07
C ASP A 225 -0.48 19.99 -4.80
N PHE A 226 0.05 18.94 -5.43
CA PHE A 226 -0.70 17.82 -5.98
C PHE A 226 -0.04 16.50 -5.60
N GLY A 227 -0.84 15.45 -5.46
CA GLY A 227 -0.36 14.11 -5.14
C GLY A 227 -1.41 13.24 -4.47
N VAL A 228 -1.36 11.93 -4.71
CA VAL A 228 -2.18 10.96 -3.97
C VAL A 228 -1.39 10.44 -2.76
N GLY A 229 -2.00 10.50 -1.58
CA GLY A 229 -1.36 10.10 -0.32
C GLY A 229 -0.15 10.98 0.00
N SER A 230 0.98 10.36 0.36
CA SER A 230 2.26 11.03 0.59
C SER A 230 3.12 11.17 -0.67
N THR A 231 2.61 10.77 -1.84
CA THR A 231 3.39 10.76 -3.09
C THR A 231 3.13 12.00 -3.94
N PRO A 232 4.14 12.55 -4.65
CA PRO A 232 3.94 13.66 -5.59
C PRO A 232 3.36 13.20 -6.94
N VAL A 233 2.71 12.03 -6.99
CA VAL A 233 2.16 11.44 -8.21
C VAL A 233 0.68 11.87 -8.32
N PRO A 234 0.28 12.56 -9.39
CA PRO A 234 -1.08 13.07 -9.53
C PRO A 234 -2.09 11.95 -9.79
N ILE A 235 -3.38 12.29 -9.76
CA ILE A 235 -4.45 11.41 -10.23
C ILE A 235 -4.88 11.80 -11.66
N ILE A 236 -5.47 10.85 -12.41
CA ILE A 236 -5.77 11.00 -13.84
C ILE A 236 -6.66 12.21 -14.15
N PHE A 237 -7.51 12.63 -13.22
CA PHE A 237 -8.30 13.85 -13.34
C PHE A 237 -7.40 15.10 -13.52
N ASP A 238 -6.30 15.20 -12.78
CA ASP A 238 -5.40 16.36 -12.78
C ASP A 238 -4.69 16.57 -14.11
N LEU A 239 -4.60 15.53 -14.95
CA LEU A 239 -3.92 15.54 -16.24
C LEU A 239 -4.35 16.72 -17.11
N GLY A 240 -5.66 17.03 -17.10
CA GLY A 240 -6.27 18.09 -17.90
C GLY A 240 -6.40 19.44 -17.20
N VAL A 241 -5.99 19.57 -15.93
CA VAL A 241 -6.20 20.81 -15.18
C VAL A 241 -5.19 21.89 -15.60
N GLU A 242 -5.70 23.04 -16.04
CA GLU A 242 -4.92 24.17 -16.54
C GLU A 242 -5.38 25.50 -15.96
N ASN A 243 -4.48 26.47 -15.90
CA ASN A 243 -4.82 27.85 -15.54
C ASN A 243 -5.44 28.64 -16.72
N ALA A 244 -5.74 29.93 -16.48
CA ALA A 244 -6.31 30.85 -17.47
C ALA A 244 -5.47 31.05 -18.74
N THR A 245 -4.15 30.80 -18.68
CA THR A 245 -3.22 30.94 -19.81
C THR A 245 -2.88 29.59 -20.45
N ASN A 246 -3.64 28.54 -20.15
CA ASN A 246 -3.50 27.18 -20.69
C ASN A 246 -2.20 26.49 -20.24
N THR A 247 -1.66 26.91 -19.10
CA THR A 247 -0.56 26.19 -18.47
C THR A 247 -1.16 25.06 -17.66
N ARG A 248 -0.86 23.82 -18.06
CA ARG A 248 -1.16 22.62 -17.27
C ARG A 248 -0.59 22.79 -15.86
N LEU A 249 -1.42 22.64 -14.83
CA LEU A 249 -0.99 22.87 -13.44
C LEU A 249 0.08 21.87 -13.00
N LEU A 250 0.09 20.65 -13.55
CA LEU A 250 1.18 19.69 -13.32
C LEU A 250 2.55 20.16 -13.84
N ASN A 251 2.62 21.25 -14.63
CA ASN A 251 3.88 21.87 -15.04
C ASN A 251 4.32 23.02 -14.11
N VAL A 252 3.47 23.40 -13.15
CA VAL A 252 3.82 24.35 -12.09
C VAL A 252 4.59 23.58 -11.01
N ALA A 253 5.57 24.23 -10.38
CA ALA A 253 6.32 23.62 -9.29
C ALA A 253 5.37 23.10 -8.21
N ASN A 254 5.51 21.82 -7.85
CA ASN A 254 4.74 21.23 -6.78
C ASN A 254 5.12 21.86 -5.43
N THR A 255 4.21 21.87 -4.46
CA THR A 255 4.42 22.47 -3.13
C THR A 255 4.92 23.91 -3.24
N SER A 256 4.17 24.77 -3.95
CA SER A 256 4.55 26.16 -4.18
C SER A 256 3.44 27.18 -3.92
N ALA A 257 3.83 28.41 -3.54
CA ALA A 257 2.92 29.55 -3.45
C ALA A 257 2.32 29.93 -4.82
N THR A 258 3.04 29.66 -5.91
CA THR A 258 2.54 29.87 -7.27
C THR A 258 1.37 28.92 -7.58
N MET A 259 1.50 27.64 -7.20
CA MET A 259 0.39 26.69 -7.29
C MET A 259 -0.81 27.18 -6.47
N ALA A 260 -0.59 27.59 -5.21
CA ALA A 260 -1.65 28.12 -4.36
C ALA A 260 -2.40 29.29 -5.03
N GLY A 261 -1.67 30.22 -5.64
CA GLY A 261 -2.25 31.34 -6.37
C GLY A 261 -3.15 30.92 -7.53
N PHE A 262 -2.83 29.83 -8.25
CA PHE A 262 -3.69 29.29 -9.31
C PHE A 262 -4.93 28.59 -8.75
N LEU A 263 -4.77 27.77 -7.71
CA LEU A 263 -5.86 27.03 -7.07
C LEU A 263 -6.93 27.93 -6.45
N THR A 264 -6.60 29.19 -6.13
CA THR A 264 -7.55 30.19 -5.61
C THR A 264 -7.83 31.34 -6.58
N SER A 265 -7.62 31.14 -7.89
CA SER A 265 -7.67 32.22 -8.90
C SER A 265 -9.05 32.49 -9.51
N ASN A 266 -10.03 31.62 -9.27
CA ASN A 266 -11.32 31.56 -9.96
C ASN A 266 -11.21 31.36 -11.50
N ASN A 267 -10.03 30.97 -11.99
CA ASN A 267 -9.76 30.82 -13.42
C ASN A 267 -8.94 29.54 -13.70
N VAL A 268 -9.43 28.42 -13.18
CA VAL A 268 -8.92 27.08 -13.48
C VAL A 268 -9.91 26.38 -14.41
N ASN A 269 -9.39 25.66 -15.40
CA ASN A 269 -10.17 24.88 -16.35
C ASN A 269 -9.66 23.44 -16.42
N HIS A 270 -10.49 22.55 -16.93
CA HIS A 270 -10.10 21.24 -17.38
C HIS A 270 -10.19 21.15 -18.90
N ASN A 271 -9.14 20.63 -19.52
CA ASN A 271 -8.94 20.51 -20.96
C ASN A 271 -8.47 19.08 -21.30
N PRO A 272 -9.06 18.41 -22.32
CA PRO A 272 -8.74 17.04 -22.70
C PRO A 272 -7.23 16.77 -22.91
N GLY A 273 -6.67 15.85 -22.11
CA GLY A 273 -5.26 15.44 -22.21
C GLY A 273 -4.96 14.39 -23.29
N LEU A 274 -5.98 13.84 -23.96
CA LEU A 274 -5.86 12.76 -24.96
C LEU A 274 -6.17 13.21 -26.41
N SER A 275 -6.64 14.45 -26.63
CA SER A 275 -6.96 14.98 -27.96
C SER A 275 -5.69 15.27 -28.78
N VAL A 276 -5.62 14.82 -30.04
CA VAL A 276 -4.54 15.19 -30.98
C VAL A 276 -4.73 16.61 -31.52
N VAL A 277 -5.96 17.12 -31.50
CA VAL A 277 -6.24 18.51 -31.84
C VAL A 277 -5.93 19.35 -30.60
N GLY A 278 -4.68 19.84 -30.52
CA GLY A 278 -4.14 20.68 -29.44
C GLY A 278 -4.79 22.07 -29.32
N GLY A 279 -6.10 22.18 -29.51
CA GLY A 279 -6.86 23.41 -29.39
C GLY A 279 -8.36 23.14 -29.48
N VAL A 280 -9.09 23.57 -28.45
CA VAL A 280 -10.55 23.73 -28.42
C VAL A 280 -11.39 22.45 -28.29
N GLY A 281 -11.13 21.67 -27.25
CA GLY A 281 -12.25 21.03 -26.53
C GLY A 281 -13.02 22.11 -25.74
N THR A 282 -14.30 21.89 -25.44
CA THR A 282 -15.07 22.77 -24.56
C THR A 282 -14.45 22.73 -23.17
N ARG A 283 -13.61 23.73 -22.85
CA ARG A 283 -12.98 23.85 -21.54
C ARG A 283 -14.02 23.85 -20.44
N ALA A 284 -13.88 22.94 -19.50
CA ALA A 284 -14.74 22.88 -18.34
C ALA A 284 -14.16 23.80 -17.27
N LYS A 285 -14.81 24.94 -17.00
CA LYS A 285 -14.37 25.79 -15.89
C LYS A 285 -14.58 25.03 -14.58
N LEU A 286 -13.53 24.94 -13.77
CA LEU A 286 -13.56 24.27 -12.47
C LEU A 286 -13.80 25.28 -11.35
N PHE A 287 -14.39 24.82 -10.25
CA PHE A 287 -14.61 25.61 -9.06
C PHE A 287 -13.29 25.86 -8.32
N ALA A 288 -12.72 27.05 -8.50
CA ALA A 288 -11.45 27.46 -7.88
C ALA A 288 -11.65 28.76 -7.07
N PRO A 289 -12.46 28.75 -6.00
CA PRO A 289 -12.83 29.96 -5.25
C PRO A 289 -11.60 30.67 -4.65
N ALA A 290 -11.75 31.97 -4.36
CA ALA A 290 -10.69 32.76 -3.70
C ALA A 290 -10.30 32.24 -2.31
N SER A 291 -11.20 31.49 -1.65
CA SER A 291 -10.93 30.77 -0.41
C SER A 291 -11.01 29.28 -0.69
N TRP A 292 -9.89 28.58 -0.52
CA TRP A 292 -9.81 27.13 -0.69
C TRP A 292 -10.85 26.41 0.17
N GLN A 293 -11.59 25.47 -0.43
CA GLN A 293 -12.56 24.64 0.24
C GLN A 293 -12.08 23.18 0.16
N PRO A 294 -11.54 22.63 1.26
CA PRO A 294 -11.08 21.24 1.29
C PRO A 294 -12.18 20.29 0.80
N GLY A 295 -11.81 19.40 -0.12
CA GLY A 295 -12.73 18.43 -0.73
C GLY A 295 -13.78 19.03 -1.67
N SER A 296 -13.64 20.29 -2.12
CA SER A 296 -14.58 20.91 -3.07
C SER A 296 -13.92 21.74 -4.15
N SER A 297 -12.89 22.52 -3.81
CA SER A 297 -12.08 23.23 -4.80
C SER A 297 -11.47 22.24 -5.79
N ILE A 298 -11.52 22.57 -7.09
CA ILE A 298 -11.04 21.77 -8.25
C ILE A 298 -11.86 20.49 -8.52
N ALA A 299 -12.39 19.84 -7.48
CA ALA A 299 -13.26 18.67 -7.57
C ALA A 299 -14.68 18.94 -8.12
N HIS A 300 -14.99 20.16 -8.55
CA HIS A 300 -16.32 20.53 -9.06
C HIS A 300 -16.24 21.39 -10.31
N LEU A 301 -17.29 21.36 -11.13
CA LEU A 301 -17.54 22.38 -12.14
C LEU A 301 -17.87 23.71 -11.47
N ASP A 302 -17.50 24.81 -12.12
CA ASP A 302 -17.73 26.14 -11.57
C ASP A 302 -19.23 26.43 -11.35
N VAL A 303 -19.52 27.29 -10.37
CA VAL A 303 -20.89 27.70 -10.02
C VAL A 303 -21.64 28.34 -11.20
N THR A 304 -20.92 28.86 -12.20
CA THR A 304 -21.51 29.45 -13.42
C THR A 304 -21.90 28.42 -14.48
N SER A 305 -21.58 27.14 -14.31
CA SER A 305 -21.88 26.08 -15.30
C SER A 305 -23.37 25.99 -15.56
N THR A 306 -23.84 26.10 -16.81
CA THR A 306 -25.28 26.17 -17.15
C THR A 306 -25.86 24.81 -17.52
N ASP A 307 -27.20 24.75 -17.64
CA ASP A 307 -27.92 23.61 -18.21
C ASP A 307 -27.27 23.15 -19.54
N PRO A 308 -27.04 21.83 -19.74
CA PRO A 308 -27.38 20.71 -18.85
C PRO A 308 -26.30 20.30 -17.83
N ASN A 309 -25.21 21.07 -17.68
CA ASN A 309 -24.04 20.73 -16.86
C ASN A 309 -24.18 21.23 -15.41
N LEU A 310 -25.35 20.99 -14.80
CA LEU A 310 -25.64 21.46 -13.44
C LEU A 310 -25.22 20.47 -12.34
N LEU A 311 -24.99 19.19 -12.68
CA LEU A 311 -24.84 18.11 -11.69
C LEU A 311 -23.64 18.35 -10.79
N MET A 312 -22.48 18.62 -11.39
CA MET A 312 -21.19 18.66 -10.71
C MET A 312 -20.82 20.04 -10.16
N ARG A 313 -21.80 20.91 -9.90
CA ARG A 313 -21.56 22.18 -9.18
C ARG A 313 -21.22 21.89 -7.71
N PRO A 314 -20.45 22.74 -7.01
CA PRO A 314 -20.00 22.51 -5.62
C PRO A 314 -21.13 22.52 -4.58
N SER A 315 -22.31 23.00 -4.97
CA SER A 315 -23.50 22.91 -4.14
C SER A 315 -24.75 22.70 -4.97
N LEU A 316 -25.69 21.95 -4.40
CA LEU A 316 -26.98 21.65 -5.00
C LEU A 316 -28.10 22.42 -4.30
N ASN A 317 -29.14 22.77 -5.07
CA ASN A 317 -30.27 23.55 -4.59
C ASN A 317 -31.43 22.65 -4.14
N ARG A 318 -32.31 23.19 -3.29
CA ARG A 318 -33.65 22.61 -3.11
C ARG A 318 -34.46 22.85 -4.38
N ASP A 319 -35.43 21.97 -4.62
CA ASP A 319 -36.28 21.95 -5.83
C ASP A 319 -35.53 21.65 -7.15
N GLN A 320 -34.24 21.28 -7.09
CA GLN A 320 -33.43 20.91 -8.24
C GLN A 320 -33.47 19.40 -8.48
N VAL A 321 -33.95 19.01 -9.66
CA VAL A 321 -33.82 17.64 -10.18
C VAL A 321 -32.83 17.66 -11.32
N ASN A 322 -31.76 16.89 -11.21
CA ASN A 322 -30.85 16.65 -12.32
C ASN A 322 -30.52 15.16 -12.40
N LEU A 323 -30.98 14.53 -13.48
CA LEU A 323 -30.84 13.11 -13.76
C LEU A 323 -29.88 12.82 -14.93
N ASP A 324 -29.09 13.82 -15.34
CA ASP A 324 -28.03 13.69 -16.33
C ASP A 324 -26.73 14.34 -15.81
N PRO A 325 -25.59 13.63 -15.80
CA PRO A 325 -24.29 14.24 -15.53
C PRO A 325 -23.91 15.37 -16.49
N GLY A 326 -24.51 15.39 -17.69
CA GLY A 326 -24.26 16.37 -18.74
C GLY A 326 -23.03 16.03 -19.60
N PRO A 327 -22.94 16.64 -20.80
CA PRO A 327 -21.89 16.33 -21.77
C PRO A 327 -20.48 16.71 -21.29
N VAL A 328 -20.33 17.77 -20.47
CA VAL A 328 -19.01 18.15 -19.94
C VAL A 328 -18.46 17.06 -19.01
N THR A 329 -19.28 16.57 -18.08
CA THR A 329 -18.89 15.49 -17.15
C THR A 329 -18.59 14.20 -17.90
N LYS A 330 -19.45 13.81 -18.86
CA LYS A 330 -19.23 12.62 -19.71
C LYS A 330 -17.94 12.73 -20.53
N ASN A 331 -17.60 13.93 -21.00
CA ASN A 331 -16.35 14.15 -21.72
C ASN A 331 -15.12 14.02 -20.83
N LEU A 332 -15.16 14.58 -19.63
CA LEU A 332 -14.09 14.43 -18.62
C LEU A 332 -13.81 12.96 -18.32
N PHE A 333 -14.87 12.17 -18.15
CA PHE A 333 -14.76 10.72 -17.93
C PHE A 333 -14.12 10.02 -19.13
N ALA A 334 -14.50 10.39 -20.35
CA ALA A 334 -13.87 9.86 -21.55
C ALA A 334 -12.37 10.17 -21.60
N ASP A 335 -11.97 11.40 -21.26
CA ASP A 335 -10.56 11.83 -21.20
C ASP A 335 -9.75 11.09 -20.13
N MET A 336 -10.37 10.73 -19.02
CA MET A 336 -9.74 9.91 -17.98
C MET A 336 -9.53 8.45 -18.42
N GLY A 337 -10.35 7.94 -19.35
CA GLY A 337 -10.25 6.58 -19.88
C GLY A 337 -11.51 5.72 -19.70
N TRP A 338 -12.61 6.27 -19.16
CA TRP A 338 -13.90 5.55 -19.14
C TRP A 338 -14.39 5.21 -20.56
N VAL A 339 -13.92 5.95 -21.55
CA VAL A 339 -14.02 5.60 -22.98
C VAL A 339 -12.61 5.45 -23.53
N ALA A 340 -12.17 4.23 -23.77
CA ALA A 340 -10.83 3.93 -24.28
C ALA A 340 -10.82 2.56 -24.98
N PRO A 341 -10.08 2.39 -26.08
CA PRO A 341 -9.84 1.07 -26.64
C PRO A 341 -9.05 0.22 -25.65
N TYR A 342 -9.25 -1.09 -25.68
CA TYR A 342 -8.34 -2.00 -24.97
C TYR A 342 -7.16 -2.34 -25.88
N ILE A 343 -5.94 -2.34 -25.31
CA ILE A 343 -4.71 -2.72 -26.02
C ILE A 343 -4.00 -3.76 -25.15
N ARG A 344 -4.29 -5.04 -25.43
CA ARG A 344 -3.74 -6.16 -24.68
C ARG A 344 -2.55 -6.75 -25.43
N HIS A 345 -1.36 -6.51 -24.90
CA HIS A 345 -0.11 -6.96 -25.47
C HIS A 345 0.83 -7.45 -24.36
N THR A 346 1.46 -8.60 -24.56
CA THR A 346 2.53 -9.09 -23.70
C THR A 346 3.86 -8.71 -24.34
N ALA A 347 4.65 -7.91 -23.62
CA ALA A 347 5.98 -7.52 -24.08
C ALA A 347 6.83 -8.76 -24.39
N LEU A 348 7.58 -8.71 -25.49
CA LEU A 348 8.52 -9.77 -25.82
C LEU A 348 9.67 -9.78 -24.84
N ARG A 349 10.16 -10.99 -24.55
CA ARG A 349 11.40 -11.22 -23.81
C ARG A 349 12.57 -11.24 -24.78
N ASP A 350 13.78 -11.22 -24.21
CA ASP A 350 14.97 -11.50 -24.99
C ASP A 350 14.84 -12.88 -25.65
N THR A 351 15.46 -13.01 -26.82
CA THR A 351 15.39 -14.25 -27.58
C THR A 351 16.68 -14.51 -28.34
N GLU A 352 17.08 -15.78 -28.35
CA GLU A 352 18.18 -16.26 -29.19
C GLU A 352 17.69 -16.71 -30.58
N THR A 353 16.39 -16.59 -30.85
CA THR A 353 15.81 -16.96 -32.15
C THR A 353 16.20 -15.93 -33.21
N VAL A 354 16.99 -16.36 -34.19
CA VAL A 354 17.55 -15.50 -35.25
C VAL A 354 17.08 -15.92 -36.65
N GLY A 355 17.25 -15.04 -37.63
CA GLY A 355 17.09 -15.39 -39.05
C GLY A 355 15.65 -15.37 -39.61
N SER A 356 14.69 -14.83 -38.87
CA SER A 356 13.32 -14.59 -39.36
C SER A 356 12.75 -13.28 -38.81
N PRO A 357 11.80 -12.63 -39.52
CA PRO A 357 11.04 -11.52 -38.96
C PRO A 357 10.35 -11.91 -37.66
N ILE A 358 10.27 -10.97 -36.72
CA ILE A 358 9.69 -11.20 -35.39
C ILE A 358 8.27 -10.64 -35.39
N THR A 359 7.30 -11.49 -35.08
CA THR A 359 5.89 -11.09 -35.06
C THR A 359 5.50 -10.51 -33.71
N ILE A 360 5.04 -9.26 -33.72
CA ILE A 360 4.37 -8.62 -32.60
C ILE A 360 2.88 -8.89 -32.71
N THR A 361 2.27 -9.38 -31.63
CA THR A 361 0.83 -9.68 -31.57
C THR A 361 0.18 -8.87 -30.44
N ALA A 362 -1.00 -8.32 -30.72
CA ALA A 362 -1.82 -7.64 -29.72
C ALA A 362 -3.30 -7.86 -29.98
N ASN A 363 -4.08 -7.92 -28.91
CA ASN A 363 -5.53 -7.94 -28.97
C ASN A 363 -6.05 -6.51 -28.74
N ILE A 364 -6.71 -5.95 -29.75
CA ILE A 364 -7.06 -4.53 -29.83
C ILE A 364 -8.50 -4.38 -30.32
N GLY A 365 -9.33 -3.70 -29.55
CA GLY A 365 -10.72 -3.43 -29.93
C GLY A 365 -11.29 -2.21 -29.21
N SER A 366 -12.46 -1.76 -29.66
CA SER A 366 -13.21 -0.73 -28.94
C SER A 366 -13.80 -1.31 -27.66
N ASP A 367 -14.02 -0.46 -26.65
CA ASP A 367 -14.71 -0.89 -25.42
C ASP A 367 -16.22 -1.06 -25.60
N GLY A 368 -16.77 -0.75 -26.78
CA GLY A 368 -18.19 -0.82 -27.08
C GLY A 368 -18.96 0.47 -26.81
N THR A 369 -18.28 1.54 -26.35
CA THR A 369 -18.93 2.84 -26.13
C THR A 369 -19.51 3.39 -27.43
N PRO A 370 -20.80 3.77 -27.46
CA PRO A 370 -21.42 4.40 -28.63
C PRO A 370 -20.66 5.65 -29.07
N GLY A 371 -20.40 5.76 -30.38
CA GLY A 371 -19.66 6.90 -30.94
C GLY A 371 -18.14 6.83 -30.77
N SER A 372 -17.59 5.74 -30.20
CA SER A 372 -16.14 5.46 -30.18
C SER A 372 -15.77 4.29 -31.10
N GLY A 373 -15.23 4.60 -32.27
CA GLY A 373 -14.68 3.63 -33.22
C GLY A 373 -13.18 3.81 -33.42
N ILE A 374 -12.45 2.71 -33.53
CA ILE A 374 -11.02 2.74 -33.86
C ILE A 374 -10.84 3.21 -35.31
N THR A 375 -9.97 4.20 -35.52
CA THR A 375 -9.67 4.77 -36.83
C THR A 375 -8.30 4.37 -37.37
N ALA A 376 -7.34 4.05 -36.51
CA ALA A 376 -6.02 3.58 -36.91
C ALA A 376 -5.37 2.72 -35.82
N ILE A 377 -4.63 1.70 -36.24
CA ILE A 377 -3.78 0.86 -35.37
C ILE A 377 -2.40 0.81 -36.00
N LYS A 378 -1.44 1.47 -35.35
CA LYS A 378 -0.05 1.57 -35.79
C LYS A 378 0.88 0.85 -34.82
N PHE A 379 2.01 0.44 -35.35
CA PHE A 379 3.13 -0.11 -34.62
C PHE A 379 4.37 0.73 -34.92
N ARG A 380 5.07 1.16 -33.87
CA ARG A 380 6.28 1.97 -33.99
C ARG A 380 7.45 1.28 -33.32
N TYR A 381 8.59 1.24 -33.99
CA TYR A 381 9.77 0.59 -33.46
C TYR A 381 11.07 1.25 -33.89
N ARG A 382 12.15 0.91 -33.17
CA ARG A 382 13.55 1.23 -33.49
C ARG A 382 14.39 -0.02 -33.34
N ALA A 383 15.47 -0.10 -34.11
CA ALA A 383 16.50 -1.11 -33.98
C ALA A 383 17.83 -0.42 -33.63
N ASN A 384 18.50 -0.87 -32.56
CA ASN A 384 19.78 -0.35 -32.08
C ASN A 384 19.82 1.18 -31.96
N GLY A 385 18.75 1.75 -31.39
CA GLY A 385 18.60 3.20 -31.25
C GLY A 385 18.46 3.99 -32.56
N GLY A 386 18.28 3.33 -33.71
CA GLY A 386 18.09 3.97 -35.01
C GLY A 386 16.80 4.80 -35.15
N PRO A 387 16.49 5.31 -36.36
CA PRO A 387 15.29 6.09 -36.60
C PRO A 387 14.02 5.27 -36.32
N GLU A 388 12.98 5.96 -35.85
CA GLU A 388 11.67 5.34 -35.62
C GLU A 388 10.98 5.03 -36.94
N VAL A 389 10.47 3.80 -37.05
CA VAL A 389 9.68 3.33 -38.18
C VAL A 389 8.25 3.11 -37.72
N GLU A 390 7.27 3.68 -38.44
CA GLU A 390 5.84 3.45 -38.23
C GLU A 390 5.30 2.52 -39.31
N THR A 391 4.49 1.54 -38.91
CA THR A 391 3.77 0.63 -39.82
C THR A 391 2.34 0.38 -39.31
N ASP A 392 1.47 -0.10 -40.19
CA ASP A 392 0.13 -0.56 -39.82
C ASP A 392 0.18 -1.95 -39.19
N MET A 393 -0.62 -2.18 -38.14
CA MET A 393 -0.87 -3.56 -37.70
C MET A 393 -1.98 -4.18 -38.56
N THR A 394 -1.80 -5.43 -38.96
CA THR A 394 -2.74 -6.17 -39.80
C THR A 394 -3.65 -7.03 -38.94
N LEU A 395 -4.97 -6.96 -39.19
CA LEU A 395 -5.94 -7.84 -38.53
C LEU A 395 -5.78 -9.28 -39.03
N THR A 396 -5.68 -10.22 -38.10
CA THR A 396 -5.48 -11.66 -38.40
C THR A 396 -6.64 -12.54 -37.97
N GLY A 397 -7.53 -12.05 -37.09
CA GLY A 397 -8.77 -12.74 -36.71
C GLY A 397 -9.31 -12.24 -35.37
N GLY A 398 -10.64 -12.13 -35.24
CA GLY A 398 -11.29 -11.51 -34.08
C GLY A 398 -10.79 -10.08 -33.89
N ASP A 399 -10.27 -9.80 -32.69
CA ASP A 399 -9.61 -8.53 -32.35
C ASP A 399 -8.08 -8.65 -32.32
N THR A 400 -7.51 -9.65 -33.02
CA THR A 400 -6.05 -9.93 -33.01
C THR A 400 -5.34 -9.27 -34.17
N TYR A 401 -4.40 -8.37 -33.84
CA TYR A 401 -3.59 -7.63 -34.79
C TYR A 401 -2.13 -8.03 -34.69
N THR A 402 -1.43 -8.02 -35.83
CA THR A 402 -0.01 -8.34 -35.90
C THR A 402 0.80 -7.29 -36.65
N ALA A 403 2.06 -7.12 -36.26
CA ALA A 403 3.07 -6.38 -37.01
C ALA A 403 4.36 -7.19 -37.07
N GLN A 404 5.20 -6.91 -38.07
CA GLN A 404 6.47 -7.60 -38.26
C GLN A 404 7.63 -6.64 -37.97
N LEU A 405 8.53 -7.07 -37.09
CA LEU A 405 9.86 -6.49 -36.97
C LEU A 405 10.78 -7.16 -38.01
N PRO A 406 11.64 -6.39 -38.69
CA PRO A 406 12.60 -6.96 -39.63
C PRO A 406 13.55 -7.92 -38.89
N ALA A 407 14.00 -8.97 -39.56
CA ALA A 407 15.02 -9.87 -39.00
C ALA A 407 16.28 -9.06 -38.65
N PRO A 408 16.94 -9.33 -37.50
CA PRO A 408 18.11 -8.59 -37.08
C PRO A 408 19.27 -8.79 -38.07
N ALA A 409 19.84 -7.68 -38.54
CA ALA A 409 20.98 -7.69 -39.47
C ALA A 409 22.33 -7.95 -38.76
N VAL A 410 22.38 -7.69 -37.45
CA VAL A 410 23.55 -7.89 -36.58
C VAL A 410 23.09 -8.49 -35.25
N LEU A 411 23.99 -9.14 -34.50
CA LEU A 411 23.67 -9.70 -33.18
C LEU A 411 24.73 -9.27 -32.14
N PRO A 412 24.32 -8.88 -30.92
CA PRO A 412 22.93 -8.67 -30.51
C PRO A 412 22.30 -7.47 -31.22
N THR A 413 21.00 -7.52 -31.47
CA THR A 413 20.19 -6.36 -31.88
C THR A 413 19.16 -6.08 -30.79
N GLU A 414 19.12 -4.84 -30.34
CA GLU A 414 18.09 -4.32 -29.46
C GLU A 414 16.92 -3.76 -30.28
N TYR A 415 15.70 -4.18 -29.95
CA TYR A 415 14.49 -3.56 -30.46
C TYR A 415 13.78 -2.81 -29.35
N THR A 416 13.36 -1.57 -29.64
CA THR A 416 12.38 -0.85 -28.81
C THR A 416 11.12 -0.61 -29.61
N TYR A 417 9.94 -0.74 -29.00
CA TYR A 417 8.69 -0.60 -29.73
C TYR A 417 7.50 -0.22 -28.84
N TYR A 418 6.43 0.27 -29.47
CA TYR A 418 5.13 0.52 -28.85
C TYR A 418 4.01 0.47 -29.89
N ILE A 419 2.80 0.21 -29.42
CA ILE A 419 1.57 0.17 -30.21
C ILE A 419 0.85 1.51 -30.05
N VAL A 420 0.24 2.00 -31.13
CA VAL A 420 -0.55 3.25 -31.15
C VAL A 420 -1.94 2.95 -31.72
N VAL A 421 -2.98 3.35 -30.99
CA VAL A 421 -4.37 3.23 -31.41
C VAL A 421 -5.00 4.62 -31.42
N ARG A 422 -5.74 4.93 -32.49
CA ARG A 422 -6.52 6.16 -32.60
C ARG A 422 -8.00 5.85 -32.70
N ASP A 423 -8.82 6.72 -32.12
CA ASP A 423 -10.28 6.60 -32.17
C ASP A 423 -10.94 7.82 -32.82
N ASN A 424 -12.28 7.81 -32.89
CA ASN A 424 -13.08 8.94 -33.34
C ASN A 424 -14.17 9.36 -32.34
N TYR A 425 -13.89 9.28 -31.04
CA TYR A 425 -14.89 9.52 -30.00
C TYR A 425 -15.57 10.89 -30.13
N LYS A 426 -16.91 10.88 -30.02
CA LYS A 426 -17.78 12.06 -29.98
C LYS A 426 -18.84 11.91 -28.89
N VAL A 427 -18.84 12.83 -27.92
CA VAL A 427 -19.84 12.82 -26.82
C VAL A 427 -21.24 13.23 -27.28
N SER A 428 -21.36 14.12 -28.27
CA SER A 428 -22.64 14.44 -28.93
C SER A 428 -22.38 15.07 -30.32
N ALA A 429 -23.44 15.34 -31.08
CA ALA A 429 -23.34 15.99 -32.38
C ALA A 429 -22.70 17.39 -32.31
N ASP A 430 -22.86 18.09 -31.19
CA ASP A 430 -22.37 19.45 -30.97
C ASP A 430 -20.91 19.49 -30.50
N PHE A 431 -20.33 18.34 -30.14
CA PHE A 431 -18.93 18.24 -29.73
C PHE A 431 -18.09 17.63 -30.87
N PRO A 432 -16.93 18.23 -31.20
CA PRO A 432 -16.08 17.75 -32.27
C PRO A 432 -15.48 16.37 -31.95
N ASN A 433 -15.09 15.65 -33.01
CA ASN A 433 -14.26 14.46 -32.87
C ASN A 433 -12.94 14.83 -32.20
N GLN A 434 -12.57 14.11 -31.14
CA GLN A 434 -11.33 14.36 -30.41
C GLN A 434 -10.10 13.68 -31.01
N ASN A 435 -10.29 12.70 -31.90
CA ASN A 435 -9.22 11.95 -32.57
C ASN A 435 -8.10 11.56 -31.60
N ARG A 436 -8.46 10.81 -30.55
CA ARG A 436 -7.58 10.59 -29.41
C ARG A 436 -6.51 9.55 -29.75
N GLU A 437 -5.35 9.65 -29.11
CA GLU A 437 -4.24 8.70 -29.30
C GLU A 437 -3.94 7.96 -27.99
N PHE A 438 -4.04 6.63 -28.05
CA PHE A 438 -3.71 5.70 -26.97
C PHE A 438 -2.47 4.90 -27.36
N THR A 439 -1.59 4.61 -26.41
CA THR A 439 -0.39 3.82 -26.66
C THR A 439 -0.24 2.69 -25.66
N ASN A 440 0.38 1.59 -26.09
CA ASN A 440 0.83 0.53 -25.20
C ASN A 440 2.32 0.23 -25.48
N PRO A 441 3.22 0.47 -24.51
CA PRO A 441 2.98 1.06 -23.18
C PRO A 441 2.42 2.50 -23.24
N GLY A 442 1.77 2.94 -22.16
CA GLY A 442 1.26 4.31 -22.03
C GLY A 442 2.36 5.37 -21.97
N LYS A 443 2.01 6.64 -22.20
CA LYS A 443 2.97 7.75 -22.02
C LYS A 443 3.21 8.02 -20.54
N LEU A 444 4.45 8.19 -20.13
CA LEU A 444 4.81 8.58 -18.78
C LEU A 444 4.55 10.07 -18.57
N VAL A 445 3.73 10.36 -17.57
CA VAL A 445 3.46 11.71 -17.08
C VAL A 445 4.65 12.17 -16.23
N ARG A 446 5.22 13.33 -16.58
CA ARG A 446 6.35 13.92 -15.86
C ARG A 446 5.99 15.33 -15.44
N PRO A 447 5.52 15.54 -14.19
CA PRO A 447 5.25 16.89 -13.71
C PRO A 447 6.46 17.82 -13.87
N GLY A 448 6.22 19.05 -14.31
CA GLY A 448 7.27 20.03 -14.66
C GLY A 448 7.97 19.79 -15.99
N GLN A 449 7.62 18.73 -16.73
CA GLN A 449 8.26 18.35 -18.00
C GLN A 449 7.23 17.88 -19.03
N SER A 450 7.65 17.70 -20.28
CA SER A 450 6.80 17.06 -21.28
C SER A 450 6.65 15.57 -20.97
N ASP A 451 5.44 15.03 -21.16
CA ASP A 451 5.22 13.58 -21.14
C ASP A 451 6.17 12.88 -22.13
N ILE A 452 6.61 11.66 -21.80
CA ILE A 452 7.54 10.87 -22.62
C ILE A 452 6.91 9.54 -23.00
N GLN A 453 7.15 9.10 -24.23
CA GLN A 453 6.67 7.79 -24.68
C GLN A 453 7.52 6.69 -24.05
N ILE A 454 6.87 5.77 -23.34
CA ILE A 454 7.48 4.54 -22.83
C ILE A 454 7.42 3.47 -23.92
N VAL A 455 8.44 2.64 -23.97
CA VAL A 455 8.60 1.59 -24.97
C VAL A 455 8.83 0.23 -24.31
N ASN A 456 8.36 -0.81 -24.98
CA ASN A 456 8.84 -2.16 -24.72
C ASN A 456 10.25 -2.31 -25.32
N GLN A 457 11.07 -3.17 -24.71
CA GLN A 457 12.43 -3.44 -25.17
C GLN A 457 12.71 -4.93 -25.03
N PHE A 458 13.43 -5.48 -26.01
CA PHE A 458 14.03 -6.81 -25.92
C PHE A 458 15.25 -6.90 -26.82
N ILE A 459 16.14 -7.84 -26.51
CA ILE A 459 17.36 -8.12 -27.26
C ILE A 459 17.22 -9.43 -28.02
N VAL A 460 17.68 -9.43 -29.27
CA VAL A 460 17.84 -10.63 -30.09
C VAL A 460 19.32 -10.95 -30.24
N GLY A 461 19.75 -12.10 -29.75
CA GLY A 461 21.16 -12.52 -29.79
C GLY A 461 21.49 -13.46 -28.63
N PRO A 462 22.76 -13.94 -28.53
CA PRO A 462 23.19 -14.84 -27.47
C PRO A 462 22.93 -14.26 -26.09
N ASP A 463 22.41 -15.07 -25.19
CA ASP A 463 22.18 -14.65 -23.81
C ASP A 463 23.40 -14.93 -22.93
N THR A 464 23.93 -13.87 -22.32
CA THR A 464 25.08 -13.93 -21.40
C THR A 464 24.73 -13.45 -20.00
N ARG A 465 23.45 -13.16 -19.73
CA ARG A 465 22.99 -12.67 -18.44
C ARG A 465 22.45 -13.87 -17.68
N GLY A 466 22.91 -14.03 -16.44
CA GLY A 466 22.42 -15.11 -15.58
C GLY A 466 21.24 -14.68 -14.71
N PRO A 467 20.54 -15.64 -14.08
CA PRO A 467 19.35 -15.37 -13.29
C PRO A 467 19.57 -14.35 -12.16
N PHE A 468 18.62 -13.43 -12.02
CA PHE A 468 18.47 -12.51 -10.91
C PHE A 468 17.78 -13.19 -9.71
N PHE A 469 18.11 -12.76 -8.49
CA PHE A 469 17.54 -13.27 -7.24
C PHE A 469 17.21 -12.13 -6.28
N GLN A 470 16.07 -12.21 -5.60
CA GLN A 470 15.78 -11.49 -4.36
C GLN A 470 15.36 -12.52 -3.30
N HIS A 471 16.03 -12.53 -2.15
CA HIS A 471 15.80 -13.50 -1.08
C HIS A 471 16.27 -12.95 0.27
N THR A 472 15.43 -13.09 1.29
CA THR A 472 15.79 -12.79 2.68
C THR A 472 16.10 -14.09 3.44
N PRO A 473 17.29 -14.22 4.03
CA PRO A 473 17.66 -15.42 4.77
C PRO A 473 16.73 -15.68 5.95
N VAL A 474 16.35 -16.94 6.16
CA VAL A 474 15.52 -17.30 7.32
C VAL A 474 16.39 -17.27 8.59
N PRO A 475 15.99 -16.57 9.67
CA PRO A 475 16.86 -16.35 10.83
C PRO A 475 17.07 -17.63 11.66
N PHE A 476 16.04 -18.47 11.80
CA PHE A 476 16.11 -19.73 12.53
C PHE A 476 15.02 -20.71 12.04
N ALA A 477 15.21 -21.99 12.35
CA ALA A 477 14.26 -23.06 12.05
C ALA A 477 13.74 -23.66 13.36
N ASN A 478 12.44 -23.50 13.64
CA ASN A 478 11.83 -24.06 14.85
C ASN A 478 11.36 -25.49 14.59
N ALA A 479 12.02 -26.46 15.22
CA ALA A 479 11.71 -27.89 15.02
C ALA A 479 10.28 -28.28 15.45
N SER A 480 9.62 -27.44 16.25
CA SER A 480 8.29 -27.72 16.80
C SER A 480 7.11 -27.20 15.95
N THR A 481 7.35 -26.34 14.94
CA THR A 481 6.28 -25.61 14.23
C THR A 481 6.05 -26.05 12.79
N GLY A 482 6.83 -27.01 12.27
CA GLY A 482 6.67 -27.54 10.91
C GLY A 482 7.95 -27.47 10.08
N PRO A 483 7.87 -27.66 8.75
CA PRO A 483 9.04 -27.59 7.88
C PRO A 483 9.57 -26.17 7.74
N LEU A 484 10.87 -26.02 7.50
CA LEU A 484 11.49 -24.74 7.16
C LEU A 484 11.13 -24.38 5.72
N VAL A 485 10.36 -23.32 5.54
CA VAL A 485 9.98 -22.80 4.22
C VAL A 485 11.03 -21.79 3.73
N ILE A 486 11.53 -21.99 2.51
CA ILE A 486 12.44 -21.07 1.83
C ILE A 486 11.75 -20.54 0.58
N GLU A 487 11.75 -19.23 0.40
CA GLU A 487 11.18 -18.55 -0.76
C GLU A 487 12.16 -17.54 -1.37
N ALA A 488 12.15 -17.40 -2.69
CA ALA A 488 12.91 -16.36 -3.38
C ALA A 488 12.20 -15.94 -4.66
N GLU A 489 12.37 -14.68 -5.04
CA GLU A 489 12.10 -14.27 -6.41
C GLU A 489 13.29 -14.60 -7.29
N VAL A 490 13.01 -15.25 -8.42
CA VAL A 490 13.99 -15.62 -9.42
C VAL A 490 13.47 -15.23 -10.79
N ALA A 491 14.23 -14.41 -11.50
CA ALA A 491 13.88 -13.92 -12.83
C ALA A 491 15.09 -13.98 -13.76
N ASP A 492 14.81 -13.96 -15.05
CA ASP A 492 15.82 -13.98 -16.10
C ASP A 492 15.25 -13.34 -17.38
N ASN A 493 16.10 -12.74 -18.21
CA ASN A 493 15.69 -11.99 -19.41
C ASN A 493 15.12 -12.87 -20.52
N ILE A 494 15.57 -14.12 -20.67
CA ILE A 494 14.99 -15.10 -21.61
C ILE A 494 14.06 -16.08 -20.90
N GLY A 495 14.30 -16.31 -19.61
CA GLY A 495 13.42 -17.06 -18.72
C GLY A 495 14.18 -18.04 -17.85
N VAL A 496 13.55 -18.48 -16.77
CA VAL A 496 14.16 -19.43 -15.82
C VAL A 496 13.81 -20.86 -16.22
N ALA A 497 14.81 -21.74 -16.36
CA ALA A 497 14.60 -23.15 -16.67
C ALA A 497 14.40 -24.00 -15.40
N SER A 498 15.17 -23.73 -14.35
CA SER A 498 15.02 -24.44 -13.08
C SER A 498 15.47 -23.59 -11.90
N VAL A 499 14.83 -23.82 -10.74
CA VAL A 499 15.26 -23.29 -9.44
C VAL A 499 15.36 -24.45 -8.46
N VAL A 500 16.49 -24.54 -7.76
CA VAL A 500 16.81 -25.63 -6.84
C VAL A 500 17.35 -25.06 -5.53
N LEU A 501 16.80 -25.52 -4.42
CA LEU A 501 17.35 -25.36 -3.08
C LEU A 501 18.38 -26.48 -2.85
N GLU A 502 19.66 -26.10 -2.76
CA GLU A 502 20.71 -27.00 -2.32
C GLU A 502 20.97 -26.75 -0.84
N TYR A 503 20.87 -27.79 -0.01
CA TYR A 503 21.06 -27.65 1.43
C TYR A 503 21.76 -28.86 2.04
N ARG A 504 22.33 -28.68 3.22
CA ARG A 504 22.88 -29.76 4.05
C ARG A 504 22.50 -29.55 5.50
N ILE A 505 22.44 -30.64 6.25
CA ILE A 505 22.12 -30.62 7.68
C ILE A 505 23.40 -30.92 8.45
N THR A 506 23.74 -30.05 9.39
CA THR A 506 24.87 -30.21 10.30
C THR A 506 24.33 -30.61 11.67
N GLN A 507 24.61 -31.85 12.08
CA GLN A 507 24.18 -32.38 13.39
C GLN A 507 25.38 -32.56 14.31
N GLY A 508 25.28 -32.08 15.55
CA GLY A 508 26.40 -32.14 16.51
C GLY A 508 27.70 -31.52 15.99
N GLY A 509 27.60 -30.51 15.12
CA GLY A 509 28.75 -29.84 14.50
C GLY A 509 29.37 -30.56 13.28
N THR A 510 28.82 -31.71 12.86
CA THR A 510 29.30 -32.44 11.66
C THR A 510 28.38 -32.21 10.47
N PRO A 511 28.85 -31.59 9.37
CA PRO A 511 28.04 -31.40 8.17
C PRO A 511 27.73 -32.71 7.44
N GLY A 512 26.45 -32.89 7.08
CA GLY A 512 26.00 -33.96 6.19
C GLY A 512 26.29 -33.70 4.71
N SER A 513 25.80 -34.59 3.85
CA SER A 513 25.87 -34.44 2.39
C SER A 513 24.92 -33.36 1.87
N ASN A 514 25.27 -32.73 0.75
CA ASN A 514 24.36 -31.82 0.05
C ASN A 514 23.17 -32.59 -0.52
N LEU A 515 21.98 -32.04 -0.30
CA LEU A 515 20.68 -32.48 -0.79
C LEU A 515 20.12 -31.40 -1.72
N MET A 516 19.32 -31.82 -2.70
CA MET A 516 18.73 -30.95 -3.72
C MET A 516 17.21 -31.06 -3.68
N LEU A 517 16.51 -29.93 -3.60
CA LEU A 517 15.05 -29.84 -3.70
C LEU A 517 14.67 -28.87 -4.80
N THR A 518 13.83 -29.29 -5.73
CA THR A 518 13.21 -28.37 -6.69
C THR A 518 12.37 -27.34 -5.94
N MET A 519 12.60 -26.06 -6.24
CA MET A 519 11.72 -25.00 -5.80
C MET A 519 10.63 -24.81 -6.86
N ASN A 520 9.37 -24.82 -6.44
CA ASN A 520 8.24 -24.70 -7.34
C ASN A 520 7.79 -23.24 -7.40
N LYS A 521 7.43 -22.78 -8.60
CA LYS A 521 6.85 -21.45 -8.77
C LYS A 521 5.53 -21.37 -7.98
N VAL A 522 5.39 -20.33 -7.16
CA VAL A 522 4.19 -20.09 -6.35
C VAL A 522 3.05 -19.64 -7.28
N ALA A 523 1.89 -20.29 -7.19
CA ALA A 523 0.73 -19.97 -8.02
C ALA A 523 0.30 -18.50 -7.81
N GLY A 524 -0.02 -17.81 -8.91
CA GLY A 524 -0.42 -16.40 -8.87
C GLY A 524 0.73 -15.39 -8.78
N THR A 525 2.00 -15.84 -8.76
CA THR A 525 3.18 -14.96 -8.78
C THR A 525 3.87 -15.00 -10.14
N ASP A 526 4.68 -13.99 -10.46
CA ASP A 526 5.44 -13.94 -11.72
C ASP A 526 6.82 -14.61 -11.61
N SER A 527 7.48 -14.51 -10.46
CA SER A 527 8.88 -14.90 -10.26
C SER A 527 9.15 -15.60 -8.92
N THR A 528 8.15 -15.81 -8.04
CA THR A 528 8.39 -16.38 -6.71
C THR A 528 8.46 -17.91 -6.75
N TYR A 529 9.50 -18.48 -6.15
CA TYR A 529 9.69 -19.92 -6.01
C TYR A 529 9.80 -20.32 -4.54
N ARG A 530 9.24 -21.49 -4.18
CA ARG A 530 9.20 -22.02 -2.82
C ARG A 530 9.67 -23.47 -2.74
N ALA A 531 10.41 -23.80 -1.68
CA ALA A 531 10.64 -25.17 -1.22
C ALA A 531 10.53 -25.27 0.30
N SER A 532 10.42 -26.50 0.81
CA SER A 532 10.32 -26.76 2.24
C SER A 532 11.27 -27.87 2.67
N VAL A 533 12.07 -27.61 3.70
CA VAL A 533 13.01 -28.55 4.30
C VAL A 533 12.36 -29.19 5.52
N ASN A 534 12.38 -30.52 5.60
CA ASN A 534 11.85 -31.25 6.74
C ASN A 534 12.77 -31.08 7.96
N LEU A 535 12.18 -30.71 9.10
CA LEU A 535 12.89 -30.52 10.37
C LEU A 535 12.80 -31.72 11.33
N ALA A 536 12.12 -32.80 10.92
CA ALA A 536 11.94 -33.98 11.76
C ALA A 536 13.28 -34.60 12.17
N GLY A 537 13.46 -34.81 13.48
CA GLY A 537 14.67 -35.42 14.05
C GLY A 537 15.84 -34.47 14.29
N LEU A 538 15.67 -33.16 14.04
CA LEU A 538 16.68 -32.15 14.34
C LEU A 538 16.53 -31.63 15.78
N ASN A 539 17.66 -31.34 16.41
CA ASN A 539 17.74 -30.90 17.79
C ASN A 539 18.21 -29.44 17.90
N ASN A 540 18.03 -28.85 19.08
CA ASN A 540 18.57 -27.53 19.38
C ASN A 540 20.07 -27.45 19.10
N GLY A 541 20.49 -26.49 18.27
CA GLY A 541 21.90 -26.28 17.91
C GLY A 541 22.36 -27.05 16.67
N ASP A 542 21.53 -27.93 16.10
CA ASP A 542 21.74 -28.39 14.72
C ASP A 542 21.62 -27.20 13.75
N LYS A 543 22.19 -27.31 12.55
CA LYS A 543 22.15 -26.25 11.54
C LYS A 543 21.66 -26.77 10.20
N ILE A 544 20.94 -25.92 9.48
CA ILE A 544 20.60 -26.11 8.08
C ILE A 544 21.39 -25.08 7.30
N GLU A 545 22.28 -25.54 6.45
CA GLU A 545 23.05 -24.68 5.55
C GLU A 545 22.47 -24.81 4.14
N TYR A 546 22.04 -23.71 3.53
CA TYR A 546 21.36 -23.75 2.24
C TYR A 546 21.80 -22.64 1.28
N ARG A 547 21.58 -22.87 -0.01
CA ARG A 547 21.68 -21.87 -1.08
C ARG A 547 20.62 -22.13 -2.13
N ILE A 548 20.24 -21.09 -2.84
CA ILE A 548 19.28 -21.17 -3.94
C ILE A 548 20.06 -21.06 -5.24
N LYS A 549 19.88 -22.02 -6.15
CA LYS A 549 20.50 -22.07 -7.48
C LYS A 549 19.43 -21.96 -8.55
N ALA A 550 19.72 -21.21 -9.59
CA ALA A 550 18.87 -21.17 -10.77
C ALA A 550 19.69 -21.25 -12.04
N THR A 551 19.07 -21.85 -13.05
CA THR A 551 19.59 -21.97 -14.42
C THR A 551 18.55 -21.38 -15.36
N ASP A 552 18.98 -20.54 -16.29
CA ASP A 552 18.13 -19.90 -17.29
C ASP A 552 17.79 -20.83 -18.48
N GLN A 553 17.02 -20.30 -19.43
CA GLN A 553 16.61 -20.97 -20.67
C GLN A 553 17.52 -20.67 -21.86
N ALA A 554 18.69 -20.07 -21.65
CA ALA A 554 19.63 -19.82 -22.73
C ALA A 554 20.10 -21.14 -23.37
N SER A 555 20.41 -21.11 -24.68
CA SER A 555 20.96 -22.25 -25.40
C SER A 555 22.30 -22.73 -24.82
N SER A 556 23.07 -21.80 -24.23
CA SER A 556 24.20 -22.08 -23.34
C SER A 556 23.81 -21.63 -21.93
N PRO A 557 23.25 -22.52 -21.09
CA PRO A 557 22.57 -22.09 -19.86
C PRO A 557 23.50 -21.40 -18.88
N ASN A 558 23.16 -20.19 -18.44
CA ASN A 558 23.88 -19.55 -17.34
C ASN A 558 23.31 -20.02 -16.00
N THR A 559 24.16 -20.10 -14.99
CA THR A 559 23.77 -20.56 -13.65
C THR A 559 24.31 -19.60 -12.60
N ARG A 560 23.44 -19.17 -11.69
CA ARG A 560 23.80 -18.33 -10.55
C ARG A 560 23.18 -18.89 -9.26
N ALA A 561 23.75 -18.51 -8.12
CA ALA A 561 23.29 -18.94 -6.82
C ALA A 561 23.41 -17.83 -5.77
N VAL A 562 22.53 -17.84 -4.77
CA VAL A 562 22.58 -16.98 -3.59
C VAL A 562 22.74 -17.83 -2.32
N PRO A 563 23.69 -17.51 -1.42
CA PRO A 563 24.57 -16.33 -1.45
C PRO A 563 25.73 -16.46 -2.45
N GLY A 564 25.99 -17.65 -2.98
CA GLY A 564 27.00 -17.89 -4.01
C GLY A 564 27.16 -19.36 -4.39
N LEU A 565 27.91 -19.62 -5.46
CA LEU A 565 28.16 -20.98 -5.97
C LEU A 565 29.09 -21.84 -5.08
N ALA A 566 29.66 -21.28 -4.02
CA ALA A 566 30.51 -22.00 -3.06
C ALA A 566 30.14 -21.72 -1.59
N THR A 567 29.12 -20.89 -1.34
CA THR A 567 28.73 -20.42 -0.01
C THR A 567 27.29 -20.79 0.30
N PHE A 568 26.95 -20.86 1.59
CA PHE A 568 25.63 -21.20 2.10
C PHE A 568 25.19 -20.16 3.13
N TYR A 569 23.89 -19.87 3.17
CA TYR A 569 23.25 -19.34 4.37
C TYR A 569 23.27 -20.40 5.47
N SER A 570 23.25 -20.00 6.74
CA SER A 570 23.29 -20.91 7.88
C SER A 570 22.16 -20.58 8.83
N VAL A 571 21.27 -21.54 9.06
CA VAL A 571 20.07 -21.40 9.89
C VAL A 571 20.21 -22.32 11.09
N ASN A 572 20.11 -21.77 12.30
CA ASN A 572 20.12 -22.59 13.51
C ASN A 572 18.76 -23.25 13.72
N VAL A 573 18.78 -24.53 14.07
CA VAL A 573 17.60 -25.24 14.55
C VAL A 573 17.42 -24.94 16.04
N VAL A 574 16.23 -24.48 16.39
CA VAL A 574 15.88 -24.08 17.75
C VAL A 574 14.71 -24.92 18.27
N SER A 575 14.66 -25.06 19.59
CA SER A 575 13.56 -25.73 20.29
C SER A 575 13.20 -24.98 21.57
N LEU A 576 11.94 -25.17 21.98
CA LEU A 576 11.40 -24.60 23.20
C LEU A 576 11.96 -25.31 24.43
N ALA A 577 12.22 -24.53 25.48
CA ALA A 577 12.59 -25.04 26.81
C ALA A 577 11.34 -25.55 27.56
N PRO A 578 11.50 -26.26 28.70
CA PRO A 578 10.37 -26.64 29.54
C PRO A 578 9.54 -25.43 29.99
N THR A 579 8.22 -25.59 30.04
CA THR A 579 7.27 -24.55 30.47
C THR A 579 7.54 -24.09 31.91
N GLN A 580 7.48 -22.78 32.14
CA GLN A 580 7.61 -22.17 33.46
C GLN A 580 6.36 -21.33 33.82
N SER A 581 6.20 -21.00 35.10
CA SER A 581 5.10 -20.13 35.59
C SER A 581 5.52 -18.67 35.77
N SER A 582 6.79 -18.34 35.60
CA SER A 582 7.33 -16.98 35.65
C SER A 582 8.73 -16.98 35.04
N TYR A 583 9.21 -15.82 34.63
CA TYR A 583 10.57 -15.65 34.09
C TYR A 583 11.09 -14.25 34.46
N GLN A 584 12.40 -14.12 34.71
CA GLN A 584 13.05 -12.82 34.88
C GLN A 584 14.49 -12.84 34.38
N ASN A 585 14.95 -11.73 33.81
CA ASN A 585 16.34 -11.56 33.37
C ASN A 585 16.71 -10.07 33.32
N ASP A 586 17.91 -9.72 33.78
CA ASP A 586 18.50 -8.37 33.74
C ASP A 586 19.55 -8.22 32.63
N PHE A 587 19.76 -9.28 31.84
CA PHE A 587 20.66 -9.37 30.70
C PHE A 587 22.14 -9.05 30.98
N ASN A 588 22.54 -8.89 32.24
CA ASN A 588 23.92 -8.54 32.61
C ASN A 588 24.92 -9.68 32.36
N ASN A 589 24.44 -10.93 32.41
CA ASN A 589 25.20 -12.08 31.93
C ASN A 589 24.84 -12.38 30.47
N LEU A 590 25.55 -11.71 29.56
CA LEU A 590 25.30 -11.75 28.11
C LEU A 590 25.24 -13.19 27.56
N VAL A 591 26.11 -14.07 28.05
CA VAL A 591 26.24 -15.43 27.52
C VAL A 591 25.04 -16.29 27.91
N THR A 592 24.68 -16.31 29.20
CA THR A 592 23.56 -17.15 29.66
C THR A 592 22.22 -16.59 29.21
N ALA A 593 22.06 -15.27 29.24
CA ALA A 593 20.82 -14.63 28.81
C ALA A 593 20.54 -14.84 27.32
N ALA A 594 21.56 -14.81 26.46
CA ALA A 594 21.39 -15.11 25.03
C ALA A 594 20.92 -16.56 24.76
N GLN A 595 21.17 -17.53 25.67
CA GLN A 595 20.72 -18.92 25.51
C GLN A 595 19.22 -19.12 25.75
N ASP A 596 18.58 -18.18 26.43
CA ASP A 596 17.14 -18.21 26.70
C ASP A 596 16.33 -17.69 25.51
N PHE A 597 16.98 -17.14 24.48
CA PHE A 597 16.32 -16.53 23.33
C PHE A 597 16.85 -17.07 22.00
N PHE A 598 16.06 -16.86 20.94
CA PHE A 598 16.50 -17.02 19.56
C PHE A 598 15.79 -16.01 18.67
N GLY A 599 16.38 -15.71 17.51
CA GLY A 599 15.85 -14.70 16.62
C GLY A 599 16.80 -14.34 15.49
N ASN A 600 16.57 -13.19 14.89
CA ASN A 600 17.48 -12.57 13.94
C ASN A 600 18.84 -12.25 14.59
N SER A 601 19.94 -12.34 13.83
CA SER A 601 21.27 -11.96 14.33
C SER A 601 21.35 -10.49 14.74
N GLU A 602 20.55 -9.66 14.07
CA GLU A 602 20.45 -8.22 14.25
C GLU A 602 19.64 -7.85 15.50
N PHE A 603 19.01 -8.81 16.19
CA PHE A 603 18.23 -8.56 17.41
C PHE A 603 18.64 -9.52 18.52
N GLY A 604 19.32 -9.04 19.56
CA GLY A 604 19.76 -9.93 20.64
C GLY A 604 20.50 -9.28 21.80
N VAL A 605 20.85 -10.10 22.79
CA VAL A 605 21.51 -9.68 24.04
C VAL A 605 22.94 -9.20 23.82
N ARG A 606 23.22 -7.95 24.19
CA ARG A 606 24.54 -7.31 24.04
C ARG A 606 24.67 -6.09 24.95
N GLN A 607 25.90 -5.61 25.11
CA GLN A 607 26.18 -4.33 25.76
C GLN A 607 26.57 -3.31 24.69
N ILE A 608 25.87 -2.17 24.64
CA ILE A 608 26.11 -1.11 23.66
C ILE A 608 26.32 0.22 24.38
N THR A 609 27.43 0.91 24.10
CA THR A 609 27.66 2.28 24.59
C THR A 609 26.56 3.24 24.08
N PRO A 610 25.95 4.11 24.92
CA PRO A 610 26.33 4.47 26.29
C PRO A 610 25.64 3.66 27.42
N PHE A 611 24.96 2.55 27.11
CA PHE A 611 24.39 1.65 28.11
C PHE A 611 25.52 0.87 28.80
N LEU A 612 25.56 0.96 30.14
CA LEU A 612 26.70 0.46 30.94
C LEU A 612 26.60 -1.03 31.25
N ASN A 613 25.47 -1.66 30.95
CA ASN A 613 25.14 -3.03 31.28
C ASN A 613 24.47 -3.72 30.07
N GLY A 614 24.21 -5.03 30.19
CA GLY A 614 23.65 -5.80 29.08
C GLY A 614 22.15 -5.56 28.94
N ALA A 615 21.66 -5.57 27.70
CA ALA A 615 20.24 -5.51 27.37
C ALA A 615 20.00 -6.24 26.04
N ILE A 616 18.73 -6.50 25.67
CA ILE A 616 18.40 -6.92 24.32
C ILE A 616 18.39 -5.66 23.44
N HIS A 617 19.11 -5.68 22.33
CA HIS A 617 19.16 -4.58 21.38
C HIS A 617 18.88 -5.07 19.97
N THR A 618 18.22 -4.26 19.16
CA THR A 618 18.35 -4.33 17.71
C THR A 618 19.71 -3.76 17.27
N ASP A 619 20.08 -3.94 16.00
CA ASP A 619 21.17 -3.17 15.42
C ASP A 619 20.81 -1.68 15.40
N HIS A 620 21.85 -0.84 15.46
CA HIS A 620 21.73 0.60 15.61
C HIS A 620 22.64 1.31 14.58
N PRO A 621 22.08 1.96 13.54
CA PRO A 621 20.65 1.97 13.21
C PRO A 621 20.17 0.59 12.73
N TYR A 622 18.86 0.35 12.80
CA TYR A 622 18.24 -0.72 12.00
C TYR A 622 18.14 -0.26 10.54
N PRO A 623 18.15 -1.16 9.54
CA PRO A 623 18.06 -0.74 8.14
C PRO A 623 16.61 -0.42 7.70
N GLU A 624 16.49 0.37 6.63
CA GLU A 624 15.22 0.58 5.93
C GLU A 624 14.75 -0.75 5.28
N GLY A 625 13.44 -0.97 5.19
CA GLY A 625 12.85 -2.07 4.45
C GLY A 625 13.29 -2.10 2.98
N ASP A 626 14.07 -3.11 2.62
CA ASP A 626 14.47 -3.41 1.22
C ASP A 626 14.46 -4.93 0.93
N ALA A 627 13.83 -5.69 1.83
CA ALA A 627 13.86 -7.14 1.85
C ALA A 627 12.60 -7.78 1.27
N PHE A 628 12.80 -8.92 0.59
CA PHE A 628 11.69 -9.73 0.11
C PHE A 628 11.11 -10.62 1.23
N PRO A 629 9.78 -10.80 1.30
CA PRO A 629 8.74 -10.15 0.49
C PRO A 629 8.34 -8.78 1.03
N GLY A 630 7.84 -7.90 0.15
CA GLY A 630 7.15 -6.66 0.55
C GLY A 630 8.06 -5.45 0.79
N ASP A 631 9.36 -5.56 0.50
CA ASP A 631 10.36 -4.52 0.77
C ASP A 631 10.28 -4.05 2.23
N GLU A 632 10.14 -5.00 3.17
CA GLU A 632 9.95 -4.76 4.60
C GLU A 632 10.90 -5.64 5.42
N PHE A 633 11.21 -5.23 6.64
CA PHE A 633 11.92 -6.07 7.60
C PHE A 633 11.07 -6.39 8.82
N ASN A 634 11.17 -7.65 9.27
CA ASN A 634 10.57 -8.14 10.50
C ASN A 634 11.63 -8.83 11.37
N TRP A 635 12.28 -8.08 12.26
CA TRP A 635 13.24 -8.67 13.20
C TRP A 635 12.53 -9.20 14.43
N VAL A 636 12.71 -10.49 14.70
CA VAL A 636 12.12 -11.15 15.85
C VAL A 636 13.20 -11.60 16.83
N TYR A 637 12.89 -11.49 18.12
CA TYR A 637 13.65 -12.11 19.20
C TYR A 637 12.69 -12.75 20.19
N GLN A 638 12.72 -14.07 20.28
CA GLN A 638 11.74 -14.89 20.96
C GLN A 638 12.34 -15.58 22.18
N LEU A 639 11.60 -15.55 23.29
CA LEU A 639 11.92 -16.33 24.49
C LEU A 639 11.65 -17.82 24.24
N ARG A 640 12.64 -18.67 24.53
CA ARG A 640 12.54 -20.13 24.41
C ARG A 640 11.61 -20.76 25.43
N VAL A 641 11.46 -20.14 26.59
CA VAL A 641 10.69 -20.64 27.73
C VAL A 641 9.19 -20.32 27.52
N PRO A 642 8.32 -21.32 27.33
CA PRO A 642 6.88 -21.09 27.33
C PRO A 642 6.40 -20.73 28.73
N ILE A 643 5.47 -19.77 28.84
CA ILE A 643 4.92 -19.29 30.10
C ILE A 643 3.49 -19.76 30.27
N LYS A 644 3.22 -20.46 31.37
CA LYS A 644 1.87 -20.82 31.77
C LYS A 644 1.21 -19.65 32.50
N LEU A 645 0.11 -19.13 31.95
CA LEU A 645 -0.53 -17.92 32.44
C LEU A 645 -1.25 -18.13 33.78
N LYS A 646 -0.97 -17.25 34.75
CA LYS A 646 -1.61 -17.24 36.08
C LYS A 646 -3.03 -16.67 36.01
N ALA A 647 -3.79 -16.89 37.08
CA ALA A 647 -5.13 -16.33 37.24
C ALA A 647 -5.11 -14.82 37.56
N ALA A 648 -4.14 -14.41 38.40
CA ALA A 648 -3.84 -13.04 38.76
C ALA A 648 -2.37 -12.71 38.41
N ASP A 649 -2.07 -11.43 38.23
CA ASP A 649 -0.71 -10.90 37.94
C ASP A 649 0.01 -11.58 36.79
N ALA A 650 -0.73 -11.89 35.72
CA ALA A 650 -0.19 -12.37 34.46
C ALA A 650 0.39 -11.20 33.63
N THR A 651 1.29 -10.44 34.26
CA THR A 651 1.92 -9.24 33.69
C THR A 651 3.26 -9.56 33.04
N LEU A 652 3.55 -8.84 31.96
CA LEU A 652 4.85 -8.75 31.33
C LEU A 652 5.37 -7.34 31.57
N LYS A 653 6.53 -7.20 32.21
CA LYS A 653 7.13 -5.91 32.56
C LYS A 653 8.59 -5.88 32.12
N PHE A 654 9.01 -4.78 31.53
CA PHE A 654 10.39 -4.56 31.08
C PHE A 654 10.64 -3.06 30.91
N ASP A 655 11.90 -2.66 30.94
CA ASP A 655 12.32 -1.30 30.60
C ASP A 655 12.72 -1.24 29.14
N GLU A 656 12.46 -0.13 28.45
CA GLU A 656 12.82 -0.01 27.04
C GLU A 656 13.20 1.41 26.60
N VAL A 657 13.86 1.47 25.43
CA VAL A 657 14.05 2.69 24.64
C VAL A 657 13.64 2.38 23.19
N VAL A 658 12.70 3.14 22.65
CA VAL A 658 12.24 2.99 21.24
C VAL A 658 12.54 4.27 20.48
N LEU A 659 13.29 4.15 19.39
CA LEU A 659 13.62 5.24 18.46
C LEU A 659 13.48 4.72 17.02
N VAL A 660 12.24 4.48 16.62
CA VAL A 660 11.84 4.02 15.28
C VAL A 660 11.01 5.09 14.56
N GLU A 661 10.86 5.00 13.23
CA GLU A 661 10.11 6.01 12.47
C GLU A 661 8.69 6.20 13.03
N PRO A 662 8.29 7.44 13.36
CA PRO A 662 6.93 7.70 13.78
C PRO A 662 5.98 7.67 12.57
N GLY A 663 4.84 7.01 12.72
CA GLY A 663 3.77 7.11 11.73
C GLY A 663 3.22 8.55 11.55
N ALA A 664 2.46 8.78 10.48
CA ALA A 664 1.85 10.07 10.18
C ALA A 664 0.97 10.60 11.34
N ALA A 665 0.82 11.92 11.44
CA ALA A 665 0.07 12.54 12.52
C ALA A 665 -1.38 12.00 12.60
N GLY A 666 -1.75 11.42 13.75
CA GLY A 666 -3.07 10.82 13.96
C GLY A 666 -3.22 9.36 13.52
N SER A 667 -2.19 8.76 12.93
CA SER A 667 -2.19 7.34 12.57
C SER A 667 -2.18 6.44 13.81
N THR A 668 -2.84 5.28 13.72
CA THR A 668 -2.96 4.30 14.80
C THR A 668 -2.66 2.90 14.29
N PHE A 669 -1.90 2.12 15.04
CA PHE A 669 -1.62 0.73 14.69
C PHE A 669 -2.91 -0.06 14.42
N PRO A 670 -3.01 -0.86 13.33
CA PRO A 670 -2.00 -1.15 12.31
C PRO A 670 -2.26 -0.41 10.97
N SER A 671 -2.66 0.86 11.00
CA SER A 671 -2.90 1.63 9.77
C SER A 671 -1.66 1.68 8.88
N GLN A 672 -1.83 1.79 7.56
CA GLN A 672 -0.71 1.90 6.62
C GLN A 672 0.20 3.10 6.90
N ASP A 673 -0.35 4.21 7.42
CA ASP A 673 0.44 5.38 7.83
C ASP A 673 1.10 5.19 9.22
N PHE A 674 1.16 3.96 9.72
CA PHE A 674 1.88 3.55 10.92
C PHE A 674 3.14 2.80 10.48
N PHE A 675 4.12 3.58 10.01
CA PHE A 675 5.32 3.14 9.28
C PHE A 675 6.13 2.08 10.04
N ASP A 676 7.05 2.49 10.91
CA ASP A 676 7.83 1.57 11.73
C ASP A 676 7.20 1.35 13.10
N TYR A 677 7.35 0.14 13.63
CA TYR A 677 6.83 -0.14 14.97
C TYR A 677 7.53 -1.29 15.67
N VAL A 678 7.46 -1.25 17.00
CA VAL A 678 7.79 -2.37 17.86
C VAL A 678 6.52 -2.98 18.46
N ILE A 679 6.56 -4.28 18.71
CA ILE A 679 5.41 -5.01 19.24
C ILE A 679 5.86 -6.22 20.05
N VAL A 680 5.05 -6.56 21.05
CA VAL A 680 5.19 -7.82 21.79
C VAL A 680 4.01 -8.73 21.48
N GLU A 681 4.33 -9.96 21.10
CA GLU A 681 3.34 -10.92 20.61
C GLU A 681 3.45 -12.23 21.42
N GLY A 682 2.31 -12.91 21.58
CA GLY A 682 2.21 -14.22 22.19
C GLY A 682 1.67 -15.26 21.20
N SER A 683 1.99 -16.52 21.43
CA SER A 683 1.50 -17.64 20.64
C SER A 683 1.20 -18.87 21.50
N LYS A 684 0.05 -19.51 21.26
CA LYS A 684 -0.39 -20.72 21.97
C LYS A 684 -0.04 -22.03 21.25
N ASP A 685 0.45 -21.94 20.02
CA ASP A 685 0.75 -23.08 19.15
C ASP A 685 2.25 -23.20 18.85
N GLY A 686 3.08 -22.66 19.74
CA GLY A 686 4.54 -22.76 19.66
C GLY A 686 5.19 -21.80 18.67
N GLY A 687 4.43 -20.84 18.12
CA GLY A 687 4.90 -19.80 17.22
C GLY A 687 4.39 -19.94 15.78
N VAL A 688 3.34 -20.73 15.53
CA VAL A 688 2.70 -20.84 14.21
C VAL A 688 1.78 -19.63 13.98
N THR A 689 0.97 -19.27 14.96
CA THR A 689 0.12 -18.06 14.95
C THR A 689 0.48 -17.13 16.10
N TRP A 690 0.47 -15.83 15.83
CA TRP A 690 0.87 -14.79 16.79
C TRP A 690 -0.25 -13.79 17.00
N LEU A 691 -0.50 -13.43 18.26
CA LEU A 691 -1.43 -12.39 18.65
C LEU A 691 -0.67 -11.27 19.40
N PRO A 692 -0.96 -10.00 19.10
CA PRO A 692 -0.47 -8.88 19.89
C PRO A 692 -0.85 -9.02 21.37
N LEU A 693 0.13 -8.94 22.29
CA LEU A 693 -0.15 -8.81 23.72
C LEU A 693 -0.61 -7.38 24.08
N ALA A 694 -0.20 -6.42 23.27
CA ALA A 694 -0.64 -5.03 23.24
C ALA A 694 -0.52 -4.50 21.80
N PRO A 695 -1.22 -3.42 21.41
CA PRO A 695 -1.02 -2.76 20.11
C PRO A 695 0.45 -2.41 19.87
N GLY A 696 0.88 -2.45 18.60
CA GLY A 696 2.19 -1.96 18.19
C GLY A 696 2.34 -0.47 18.48
N TYR A 697 3.57 -0.02 18.70
CA TYR A 697 3.89 1.35 19.09
C TYR A 697 5.22 1.80 18.49
N ASP A 698 5.39 3.12 18.39
CA ASP A 698 6.57 3.76 17.81
C ASP A 698 7.09 4.88 18.73
N SER A 699 8.01 5.71 18.21
CA SER A 699 8.61 6.82 18.97
C SER A 699 7.58 7.80 19.57
N ARG A 700 6.34 7.86 19.06
CA ARG A 700 5.27 8.76 19.53
C ARG A 700 4.67 8.31 20.87
N ASP A 701 4.85 7.05 21.27
CA ASP A 701 4.30 6.52 22.53
C ASP A 701 4.89 7.17 23.80
N PHE A 702 6.06 7.81 23.67
CA PHE A 702 6.69 8.57 24.75
C PHE A 702 7.34 9.84 24.21
N GLY A 703 6.91 11.01 24.68
CA GLY A 703 7.39 12.32 24.20
C GLY A 703 8.92 12.48 24.13
N PRO A 704 9.69 12.02 25.12
CA PRO A 704 11.16 12.02 25.06
C PRO A 704 11.76 11.17 23.93
N TRP A 705 11.14 10.05 23.56
CA TRP A 705 11.57 9.25 22.41
C TRP A 705 11.36 10.00 21.10
N LEU A 706 10.16 10.54 20.87
CA LEU A 706 9.87 11.35 19.69
C LEU A 706 10.79 12.59 19.58
N THR A 707 11.04 13.25 20.71
CA THR A 707 11.95 14.40 20.77
C THR A 707 13.37 13.99 20.41
N ARG A 708 13.84 12.84 20.93
CA ARG A 708 15.16 12.32 20.61
C ARG A 708 15.26 11.90 19.14
N TYR A 709 14.31 11.15 18.62
CA TYR A 709 14.28 10.74 17.21
C TYR A 709 14.41 11.95 16.27
N ASN A 710 13.64 13.01 16.53
CA ASN A 710 13.65 14.24 15.72
C ASN A 710 14.87 15.15 15.93
N SER A 711 15.74 14.85 16.90
CA SER A 711 16.88 15.73 17.24
C SER A 711 18.00 15.73 16.20
N SER A 712 18.04 14.73 15.31
CA SER A 712 19.08 14.59 14.29
C SER A 712 18.57 13.88 13.05
N ILE A 713 17.77 14.57 12.24
CA ILE A 713 17.24 14.04 10.96
C ILE A 713 18.19 14.40 9.81
N SER A 714 18.52 13.42 8.97
CA SER A 714 19.28 13.60 7.73
C SER A 714 18.62 12.81 6.60
N GLY A 715 18.08 13.52 5.60
CA GLY A 715 17.13 12.91 4.67
C GLY A 715 15.86 12.52 5.43
N ASN A 716 15.44 11.26 5.29
CA ASN A 716 14.31 10.69 6.04
C ASN A 716 14.76 9.96 7.32
N ASN A 717 16.06 9.73 7.50
CA ASN A 717 16.59 8.91 8.60
C ASN A 717 16.92 9.73 9.84
N SER A 718 16.74 9.11 11.01
CA SER A 718 17.23 9.64 12.28
C SER A 718 18.62 9.09 12.61
N ASN A 719 19.60 9.98 12.73
CA ASN A 719 20.94 9.68 13.23
C ASN A 719 21.06 9.82 14.76
N ALA A 720 19.95 10.09 15.45
CA ALA A 720 19.97 10.27 16.90
C ALA A 720 20.27 8.94 17.61
N SER A 721 21.17 8.94 18.60
CA SER A 721 21.50 7.71 19.36
C SER A 721 20.63 7.54 20.60
N GLY A 722 20.29 6.30 20.95
CA GLY A 722 19.66 5.97 22.23
C GLY A 722 20.58 6.24 23.43
N GLU A 723 19.99 6.50 24.60
CA GLU A 723 20.73 6.76 25.85
C GLU A 723 19.95 6.26 27.08
N PRO A 724 20.63 5.87 28.19
CA PRO A 724 19.98 5.29 29.37
C PRO A 724 18.89 6.15 30.02
N SER A 725 19.00 7.48 29.92
CA SER A 725 18.00 8.44 30.42
C SER A 725 16.63 8.29 29.74
N LEU A 726 16.56 7.62 28.59
CA LEU A 726 15.32 7.41 27.85
C LEU A 726 14.58 6.13 28.25
N PHE A 727 15.12 5.32 29.17
CA PHE A 727 14.44 4.11 29.61
C PHE A 727 13.08 4.42 30.24
N ARG A 728 12.07 3.68 29.81
CA ARG A 728 10.73 3.69 30.39
C ARG A 728 10.28 2.26 30.64
N THR A 729 9.66 2.03 31.79
CA THR A 729 9.03 0.75 32.10
C THR A 729 7.70 0.58 31.34
N ARG A 730 7.57 -0.52 30.60
CA ARG A 730 6.31 -1.00 30.05
C ARG A 730 5.71 -2.09 30.94
N THR A 731 4.39 -2.14 31.03
CA THR A 731 3.67 -3.23 31.69
C THR A 731 2.49 -3.64 30.81
N ILE A 732 2.44 -4.91 30.43
CA ILE A 732 1.42 -5.49 29.56
C ILE A 732 0.69 -6.58 30.34
N ASN A 733 -0.64 -6.55 30.33
CA ASN A 733 -1.46 -7.64 30.86
C ASN A 733 -1.67 -8.70 29.77
N MET A 734 -1.02 -9.85 29.89
CA MET A 734 -1.11 -10.92 28.89
C MET A 734 -2.50 -11.56 28.81
N ARG A 735 -3.33 -11.38 29.85
CA ARG A 735 -4.74 -11.84 29.88
C ARG A 735 -5.64 -11.09 28.90
N ASN A 736 -5.18 -9.96 28.35
CA ASN A 736 -5.90 -9.25 27.30
C ASN A 736 -5.98 -10.06 26.00
N ALA A 737 -5.01 -10.96 25.76
CA ALA A 737 -4.92 -11.76 24.52
C ALA A 737 -5.13 -13.27 24.75
N PHE A 738 -4.85 -13.80 25.94
CA PHE A 738 -4.85 -15.23 26.24
C PHE A 738 -5.64 -15.57 27.50
N ALA A 739 -6.00 -16.84 27.71
CA ALA A 739 -6.77 -17.36 28.85
C ALA A 739 -5.89 -17.83 30.04
N THR A 740 -6.46 -17.98 31.24
CA THR A 740 -5.72 -18.50 32.41
C THR A 740 -5.41 -19.96 32.17
N GLY A 741 -4.17 -20.36 32.48
CA GLY A 741 -3.71 -21.73 32.27
C GLY A 741 -3.20 -22.00 30.85
N ASP A 742 -3.40 -21.08 29.89
CA ASP A 742 -2.77 -21.15 28.58
C ASP A 742 -1.25 -21.18 28.74
N VAL A 743 -0.59 -21.96 27.88
CA VAL A 743 0.86 -21.97 27.75
C VAL A 743 1.22 -21.22 26.49
N ILE A 744 1.91 -20.09 26.64
CA ILE A 744 2.26 -19.22 25.52
C ILE A 744 3.77 -19.07 25.37
N VAL A 745 4.24 -18.95 24.14
CA VAL A 745 5.57 -18.39 23.84
C VAL A 745 5.44 -16.91 23.55
N ILE A 746 6.48 -16.14 23.86
CA ILE A 746 6.47 -14.67 23.78
C ILE A 746 7.64 -14.22 22.90
N ARG A 747 7.40 -13.28 21.98
CA ARG A 747 8.43 -12.65 21.16
C ARG A 747 8.33 -11.14 21.15
N PHE A 748 9.47 -10.51 20.93
CA PHE A 748 9.63 -9.11 20.60
C PHE A 748 9.85 -9.00 19.09
N ARG A 749 9.17 -8.06 18.44
CA ARG A 749 9.32 -7.81 17.01
C ARG A 749 9.48 -6.32 16.72
N LEU A 750 10.43 -5.99 15.86
CA LEU A 750 10.55 -4.68 15.21
C LEU A 750 10.21 -4.85 13.73
N TYR A 751 9.27 -4.04 13.27
CA TYR A 751 8.88 -3.91 11.86
C TYR A 751 9.47 -2.61 11.30
N SER A 752 10.02 -2.67 10.09
CA SER A 752 10.54 -1.53 9.34
C SER A 752 10.00 -1.55 7.91
N ASP A 753 9.39 -0.44 7.48
CA ASP A 753 8.98 -0.23 6.09
C ASP A 753 10.07 0.50 5.27
N GLN A 754 9.74 0.92 4.05
CA GLN A 754 10.71 1.59 3.19
C GLN A 754 10.92 3.05 3.61
N LEU A 755 12.07 3.62 3.22
CA LEU A 755 12.36 5.05 3.14
C LEU A 755 12.89 5.73 4.41
N ALA A 756 12.69 5.17 5.60
CA ALA A 756 13.22 5.74 6.84
C ALA A 756 13.68 4.70 7.85
N ALA A 757 14.67 5.08 8.65
CA ALA A 757 15.18 4.27 9.73
C ALA A 757 15.74 5.14 10.86
N GLY A 758 15.80 4.56 12.05
CA GLY A 758 16.30 5.20 13.26
C GLY A 758 17.25 4.30 14.05
N TRP A 759 17.45 4.68 15.32
CA TRP A 759 18.31 3.91 16.20
C TRP A 759 17.75 2.52 16.48
N GLY A 760 16.44 2.37 16.73
CA GLY A 760 15.81 1.06 16.94
C GLY A 760 15.33 0.85 18.38
N TRP A 761 15.48 -0.37 18.90
CA TRP A 761 14.89 -0.79 20.16
C TRP A 761 15.89 -1.41 21.13
N ALA A 762 15.78 -1.03 22.40
CA ALA A 762 16.46 -1.70 23.52
C ALA A 762 15.44 -2.15 24.57
N ILE A 763 15.63 -3.34 25.14
CA ILE A 763 14.79 -3.95 26.17
C ILE A 763 15.68 -4.45 27.32
N ASP A 764 15.36 -4.07 28.55
CA ASP A 764 16.08 -4.49 29.76
C ASP A 764 15.10 -4.87 30.89
N ASN A 765 15.61 -5.49 31.97
CA ASN A 765 14.88 -5.81 33.19
C ASN A 765 13.56 -6.57 32.97
N LEU A 766 13.59 -7.59 32.11
CA LEU A 766 12.42 -8.38 31.75
C LEU A 766 11.92 -9.20 32.93
N LYS A 767 10.63 -9.09 33.23
CA LYS A 767 9.89 -9.79 34.30
C LYS A 767 8.55 -10.27 33.76
N ILE A 768 8.27 -11.55 33.92
CA ILE A 768 7.03 -12.20 33.47
C ILE A 768 6.38 -12.90 34.66
N GLN A 769 5.20 -12.43 35.04
CA GLN A 769 4.41 -12.88 36.19
C GLN A 769 5.20 -12.89 37.51
N ILE A 770 6.08 -11.88 37.67
CA ILE A 770 6.81 -11.60 38.91
C ILE A 770 6.00 -10.58 39.71
N ASP A 771 5.71 -10.94 40.95
CA ASP A 771 5.02 -10.06 41.87
C ASP A 771 6.02 -9.17 42.60
N GLU A 772 5.87 -7.88 42.42
CA GLU A 772 6.67 -6.84 43.07
C GLU A 772 5.84 -6.01 44.04
N THR A 773 4.55 -6.33 44.20
CA THR A 773 3.66 -5.61 45.11
C THR A 773 3.91 -6.13 46.51
N PRO A 774 4.20 -5.27 47.50
CA PRO A 774 4.27 -5.71 48.88
C PRO A 774 2.91 -6.22 49.37
N PRO A 775 2.88 -7.24 50.25
CA PRO A 775 1.64 -7.70 50.85
C PRO A 775 0.87 -6.58 51.53
N ARG A 776 -0.43 -6.51 51.28
CA ARG A 776 -1.32 -5.60 52.01
C ARG A 776 -1.65 -6.21 53.37
N VAL A 777 -1.30 -5.51 54.44
CA VAL A 777 -1.60 -5.93 55.81
C VAL A 777 -2.60 -4.94 56.44
N LEU A 778 -3.77 -5.45 56.81
CA LEU A 778 -4.71 -4.74 57.67
C LEU A 778 -4.68 -5.34 59.06
N HIS A 779 -4.69 -4.50 60.09
CA HIS A 779 -4.79 -4.93 61.48
C HIS A 779 -5.61 -3.90 62.29
N ASP A 780 -6.13 -4.35 63.43
CA ASP A 780 -6.75 -3.45 64.40
C ASP A 780 -5.69 -2.55 65.06
N HIS A 781 -6.04 -1.27 65.28
CA HIS A 781 -5.19 -0.31 65.95
C HIS A 781 -5.69 -0.06 67.38
N TYR A 782 -4.89 -0.42 68.38
CA TYR A 782 -5.19 -0.20 69.80
C TYR A 782 -4.42 1.01 70.33
N ASN A 783 -5.12 2.09 70.69
CA ASN A 783 -4.50 3.31 71.24
C ASN A 783 -4.15 3.18 72.74
N TYR A 784 -4.86 2.35 73.49
CA TYR A 784 -4.60 2.10 74.91
C TYR A 784 -5.13 0.72 75.32
N LEU A 785 -4.52 0.15 76.36
CA LEU A 785 -4.90 -1.12 76.96
C LEU A 785 -5.20 -0.85 78.44
N GLN A 786 -6.34 -1.35 78.95
CA GLN A 786 -6.70 -1.26 80.38
C GLN A 786 -6.63 -2.66 81.01
N PRO A 787 -5.47 -3.08 81.54
CA PRO A 787 -5.32 -4.41 82.12
C PRO A 787 -6.11 -4.53 83.43
N GLN A 788 -6.98 -5.55 83.51
CA GLN A 788 -7.80 -5.86 84.69
C GLN A 788 -7.19 -6.98 85.56
N ALA A 789 -6.02 -7.51 85.19
CA ALA A 789 -5.31 -8.59 85.87
C ALA A 789 -3.80 -8.47 85.66
N THR A 790 -3.01 -9.17 86.48
CA THR A 790 -1.53 -9.25 86.38
C THR A 790 -1.04 -9.99 85.13
N THR A 791 -1.95 -10.60 84.37
CA THR A 791 -1.68 -11.24 83.08
C THR A 791 -2.89 -10.98 82.19
N PHE A 792 -2.68 -10.45 80.99
CA PHE A 792 -3.77 -10.16 80.04
C PHE A 792 -3.32 -10.47 78.61
N THR A 793 -4.27 -10.86 77.76
CA THR A 793 -4.03 -11.18 76.35
C THR A 793 -4.55 -10.03 75.48
N VAL A 794 -3.75 -9.60 74.50
CA VAL A 794 -4.18 -8.64 73.47
C VAL A 794 -4.51 -9.43 72.20
N PRO A 795 -5.78 -9.55 71.80
CA PRO A 795 -6.12 -10.18 70.53
C PRO A 795 -5.75 -9.22 69.37
N PHE A 796 -5.08 -9.73 68.34
CA PHE A 796 -4.89 -9.02 67.08
C PHE A 796 -5.64 -9.74 65.97
N VAL A 797 -6.53 -9.03 65.26
CA VAL A 797 -7.12 -9.54 64.02
C VAL A 797 -6.32 -8.95 62.85
N ILE A 798 -5.58 -9.81 62.15
CA ILE A 798 -4.78 -9.41 60.99
C ILE A 798 -5.39 -10.02 59.73
N ARG A 799 -5.61 -9.17 58.72
CA ARG A 799 -5.98 -9.59 57.37
C ARG A 799 -4.84 -9.21 56.43
N ALA A 800 -3.98 -10.18 56.16
CA ALA A 800 -2.94 -10.07 55.15
C ALA A 800 -3.47 -10.62 53.82
N SER A 801 -3.24 -9.89 52.74
CA SER A 801 -3.59 -10.31 51.39
C SER A 801 -2.49 -9.90 50.44
N ASP A 802 -2.10 -10.83 49.59
CA ASP A 802 -1.15 -10.62 48.51
C ASP A 802 -1.61 -11.48 47.33
N ALA A 803 -1.40 -10.99 46.12
CA ALA A 803 -1.94 -11.64 44.94
C ALA A 803 -1.16 -12.91 44.55
N SER A 804 0.11 -13.01 44.96
CA SER A 804 0.90 -14.25 44.94
C SER A 804 0.74 -15.11 46.19
N GLY A 805 -0.05 -14.66 47.17
CA GLY A 805 -0.28 -15.33 48.44
C GLY A 805 0.73 -14.96 49.53
N ILE A 806 0.36 -15.19 50.79
CA ILE A 806 1.17 -14.83 51.95
C ILE A 806 2.09 -15.99 52.31
N ARG A 807 3.40 -15.81 52.14
CA ARG A 807 4.41 -16.80 52.54
C ARG A 807 4.59 -16.88 54.06
N GLU A 808 4.67 -15.73 54.72
CA GLU A 808 4.91 -15.61 56.16
C GLU A 808 4.22 -14.36 56.71
N LEU A 809 3.63 -14.47 57.90
CA LEU A 809 3.06 -13.35 58.64
C LEU A 809 3.63 -13.35 60.06
N LYS A 810 4.29 -12.25 60.44
CA LYS A 810 4.91 -12.06 61.76
C LYS A 810 4.35 -10.81 62.42
N ILE A 811 4.27 -10.83 63.75
CA ILE A 811 3.99 -9.65 64.56
C ILE A 811 5.28 -9.31 65.30
N GLU A 812 5.81 -8.13 65.02
CA GLU A 812 6.86 -7.52 65.83
C GLU A 812 6.19 -6.67 66.91
N TYR A 813 6.56 -6.89 68.17
CA TYR A 813 6.07 -6.12 69.30
C TYR A 813 7.23 -5.78 70.23
N ASN A 814 7.11 -4.64 70.89
CA ASN A 814 8.08 -4.09 71.82
C ASN A 814 7.33 -3.76 73.13
N LEU A 815 7.92 -4.08 74.28
CA LEU A 815 7.35 -3.77 75.58
C LEU A 815 8.31 -2.84 76.33
N HIS A 816 7.83 -1.65 76.71
CA HIS A 816 8.60 -0.67 77.48
C HIS A 816 9.89 -0.14 76.80
N GLY A 817 9.92 -0.05 75.47
CA GLY A 817 11.07 0.51 74.74
C GLY A 817 12.15 -0.51 74.38
N GLY A 818 11.86 -1.81 74.51
CA GLY A 818 12.60 -2.96 73.96
C GLY A 818 11.67 -4.05 73.44
#